data_AF-A0AAV1HWH0-F1
#
_entry.id   AF-A0AAV1HWH0-F1
#
_cell.length_a   1.000
_cell.length_b   1.000
_cell.length_c   1.000
_cell.angle_alpha   90.00
_cell.angle_beta   90.00
_cell.angle_gamma   90.00
#
_symmetry.space_group_name_H-M   'P 1'
#
loop_
_entity.id
_entity.type
_entity.pdbx_description
1 polymer ?
#
loop_
_entity_poly.entity_id
_entity_poly.type
_entity_poly.pdbx_seq_one_letter_code
_entity_poly.pdbx_strand_id
1 'polypeptide(L)'
;MQLAPAWPLCTPFHLRAVGPDVCCGLSLGAECHTLRSMSLRKRKAPQNFTVLSATRVETSPQEQTALSAEALASRDRLDRALHTSDGPQTGMSMGSSLVSSTESRGQQVVLTTSLIAQAVNKSTDEIIAPSTVQSRVAYQGVPGAYSEGAARKACPEAEPLPCDQFEVAFQALAQWLADTAVLPIENSLGGSIHTVFDLLIKYRLHIVGEVTVDVRHCLMALPGVAREDVRRVQSHPQALSQCDAYLRNMKGVVREAVSDTAGAAQAIAQQGCRSTAAIASERAAELYGMNILERNIQDAQDNVTRFIVLSRDPLIALSDDGRAYKTSVVFSLPSRPGEGPGPGQLFKALSVFALRDIDMTKIESRPVREGSSRHFDYFFYLDLVGGMGDHNIQNALRQLQEIAPFLRVLGCYPMDLDAGDGQDSALAERQLSSNGASNPPESTTAEDALLLSGAAFPRRTGSQRKSSESSSAPVVAFQGIYGAYSEAVALEAVPGCQPLPCEHFETAFQVLSQWLAEQAVLPIESSTHGSIHAVYDLLIRYRLHIVGERVSEIHNCLLALPGTRQEDVRRVISDAVALSHCDAFVRSLPGVVRQAVDDTAQAAKIVAENGWRDAAAIGSERAAELYGLEVIARDIQGGQPNMCRFITLAREPLVTARLGASVFKTSVVFSVPDSAGQLFKALSVFAIRDLDMTKIESRPMRSHPIQLADGAVGGRRFQYLLYVDFMGNLADDVSQNALRHLQEVTEFMRVLGCYPAHKESGTA
;
A
#
# COMPACT_ATOMS: atom_id res chain seq x y z
N MET A 1 43.40 -46.44 -35.41
CA MET A 1 44.57 -46.76 -34.56
C MET A 1 44.17 -46.38 -33.14
N GLN A 2 43.71 -47.34 -32.34
CA GLN A 2 44.48 -48.02 -31.26
C GLN A 2 44.75 -47.03 -30.09
N LEU A 3 44.39 -47.24 -28.83
CA LEU A 3 44.10 -48.45 -28.04
C LEU A 3 43.43 -48.04 -26.71
N ALA A 4 42.56 -48.91 -26.17
CA ALA A 4 42.25 -48.98 -24.73
C ALA A 4 43.38 -49.73 -23.98
N PRO A 5 43.46 -49.67 -22.63
CA PRO A 5 42.84 -50.69 -21.75
C PRO A 5 42.39 -50.08 -20.39
N ALA A 6 41.95 -50.75 -19.31
CA ALA A 6 41.16 -51.94 -18.99
C ALA A 6 40.71 -51.79 -17.50
N TRP A 7 39.65 -52.49 -17.09
CA TRP A 7 39.15 -52.65 -15.70
C TRP A 7 40.05 -53.52 -14.80
N PRO A 8 39.78 -53.63 -13.47
CA PRO A 8 38.87 -54.66 -12.89
C PRO A 8 37.89 -54.07 -11.84
N LEU A 9 36.60 -54.44 -11.69
CA LEU A 9 35.87 -55.69 -11.36
C LEU A 9 35.86 -56.14 -9.86
N CYS A 10 34.61 -56.30 -9.35
CA CYS A 10 34.10 -57.20 -8.28
C CYS A 10 34.27 -56.76 -6.79
N THR A 11 33.31 -56.86 -5.84
CA THR A 11 31.90 -57.37 -5.74
C THR A 11 31.34 -57.04 -4.31
N PRO A 12 30.04 -57.30 -3.96
CA PRO A 12 29.20 -56.58 -2.99
C PRO A 12 28.81 -57.36 -1.70
N PHE A 13 27.72 -56.92 -1.03
CA PHE A 13 26.96 -57.46 0.13
C PHE A 13 27.21 -56.72 1.48
N HIS A 14 26.23 -56.41 2.36
CA HIS A 14 24.99 -57.10 2.72
C HIS A 14 23.94 -56.16 3.35
N LEU A 15 22.66 -56.35 2.99
CA LEU A 15 21.49 -56.03 3.80
C LEU A 15 21.44 -56.93 5.05
N ARG A 16 21.07 -56.38 6.21
CA ARG A 16 20.43 -57.13 7.31
C ARG A 16 19.50 -56.23 8.13
N ALA A 17 18.20 -56.51 8.00
CA ALA A 17 17.19 -56.18 8.99
C ALA A 17 17.22 -57.25 10.10
N VAL A 18 17.12 -56.81 11.36
CA VAL A 18 16.71 -57.62 12.52
C VAL A 18 15.86 -56.70 13.41
N GLY A 19 14.64 -57.12 13.73
CA GLY A 19 13.70 -56.43 14.62
C GLY A 19 13.95 -56.74 16.11
N PRO A 20 12.90 -56.75 16.94
CA PRO A 20 12.61 -55.72 17.93
C PRO A 20 12.82 -56.22 19.37
N ASP A 21 12.97 -55.28 20.33
CA ASP A 21 12.45 -55.40 21.70
C ASP A 21 12.85 -54.15 22.52
N VAL A 22 11.87 -53.56 23.21
CA VAL A 22 11.88 -53.27 24.66
C VAL A 22 10.59 -52.50 24.98
N CYS A 23 9.68 -53.18 25.68
CA CYS A 23 8.55 -52.63 26.42
C CYS A 23 9.00 -52.02 27.74
N CYS A 24 8.38 -50.90 28.12
CA CYS A 24 7.92 -50.47 29.46
C CYS A 24 7.09 -49.20 29.19
N GLY A 25 5.79 -49.07 29.44
CA GLY A 25 4.94 -49.67 30.45
C GLY A 25 4.54 -48.59 31.44
N LEU A 26 3.41 -47.91 31.21
CA LEU A 26 2.60 -47.24 32.23
C LEU A 26 1.17 -47.01 31.71
N SER A 27 0.28 -47.86 32.21
CA SER A 27 -1.17 -47.83 32.07
C SER A 27 -1.81 -47.04 33.23
N LEU A 28 -2.93 -46.38 32.97
CA LEU A 28 -4.10 -46.10 33.85
C LEU A 28 -4.94 -45.05 33.10
N GLY A 29 -6.24 -45.16 32.84
CA GLY A 29 -7.28 -46.13 33.15
C GLY A 29 -8.55 -45.53 32.54
N ALA A 30 -9.37 -46.36 31.91
CA ALA A 30 -10.63 -45.97 31.29
C ALA A 30 -11.73 -45.79 32.34
N GLU A 31 -12.59 -44.80 32.16
CA GLU A 31 -13.97 -44.87 32.65
C GLU A 31 -14.94 -44.50 31.53
N CYS A 32 -15.84 -45.45 31.30
CA CYS A 32 -16.92 -45.45 30.33
C CYS A 32 -18.21 -45.32 31.14
N HIS A 33 -19.03 -44.29 30.91
CA HIS A 33 -20.40 -44.26 31.41
C HIS A 33 -21.39 -43.98 30.29
N THR A 34 -22.37 -44.88 30.24
CA THR A 34 -23.42 -45.05 29.25
C THR A 34 -24.68 -44.27 29.65
N LEU A 35 -25.32 -43.66 28.65
CA LEU A 35 -26.76 -43.44 28.44
C LEU A 35 -27.61 -42.76 29.53
N ARG A 36 -28.34 -41.70 29.11
CA ARG A 36 -29.81 -41.69 29.20
C ARG A 36 -30.48 -40.66 28.28
N SER A 37 -31.43 -41.18 27.53
CA SER A 37 -32.44 -40.47 26.74
C SER A 37 -33.44 -39.73 27.62
N MET A 38 -33.83 -38.52 27.24
CA MET A 38 -35.14 -37.96 27.58
C MET A 38 -35.69 -37.12 26.42
N SER A 39 -36.95 -37.39 26.13
CA SER A 39 -37.77 -36.86 25.04
C SER A 39 -38.79 -35.85 25.58
N LEU A 40 -39.23 -34.96 24.69
CA LEU A 40 -40.44 -34.12 24.71
C LEU A 40 -40.48 -32.89 25.63
N ARG A 41 -40.65 -31.70 25.03
CA ARG A 41 -41.97 -31.05 24.88
C ARG A 41 -41.93 -29.76 24.05
N LYS A 42 -42.74 -29.73 22.97
CA LYS A 42 -43.24 -28.54 22.27
C LYS A 42 -44.16 -27.72 23.19
N ARG A 43 -43.97 -26.40 23.29
CA ARG A 43 -45.03 -25.39 23.58
C ARG A 43 -44.63 -24.07 22.89
N LYS A 44 -45.29 -23.71 21.78
CA LYS A 44 -46.45 -22.79 21.67
C LYS A 44 -46.12 -21.32 22.02
N ALA A 45 -46.05 -20.50 20.98
CA ALA A 45 -46.11 -19.04 21.01
C ALA A 45 -47.45 -18.51 21.53
N PRO A 46 -47.50 -17.22 21.87
CA PRO A 46 -48.65 -16.39 21.53
C PRO A 46 -48.27 -15.16 20.70
N GLN A 47 -49.17 -14.83 19.77
CA GLN A 47 -49.22 -13.63 18.94
C GLN A 47 -49.95 -12.48 19.65
N ASN A 48 -49.77 -11.28 19.06
CA ASN A 48 -50.53 -10.01 19.20
C ASN A 48 -50.08 -9.10 20.37
N PHE A 49 -49.79 -7.80 20.19
CA PHE A 49 -50.69 -6.81 19.58
C PHE A 49 -50.00 -5.46 19.20
N THR A 50 -50.52 -4.88 18.11
CA THR A 50 -50.71 -3.45 17.72
C THR A 50 -49.55 -2.48 17.47
N VAL A 51 -49.55 -2.01 16.22
CA VAL A 51 -49.02 -0.76 15.69
C VAL A 51 -49.79 0.44 16.28
N LEU A 52 -49.07 1.47 16.73
CA LEU A 52 -49.58 2.83 16.89
C LEU A 52 -48.69 3.79 16.10
N SER A 53 -49.31 4.47 15.13
CA SER A 53 -48.77 5.59 14.36
C SER A 53 -48.60 6.85 15.23
N ALA A 54 -47.49 7.57 15.08
CA ALA A 54 -47.41 8.98 15.47
C ALA A 54 -46.41 9.74 14.58
N THR A 55 -46.98 10.53 13.66
CA THR A 55 -46.64 11.91 13.28
C THR A 55 -45.18 12.35 13.15
N ARG A 56 -44.87 12.73 11.90
CA ARG A 56 -43.79 13.60 11.41
C ARG A 56 -43.62 14.86 12.27
N VAL A 57 -42.40 15.13 12.74
CA VAL A 57 -41.97 16.42 13.29
C VAL A 57 -40.90 16.99 12.35
N GLU A 58 -41.18 18.16 11.79
CA GLU A 58 -40.20 18.98 11.05
C GLU A 58 -39.26 19.65 12.06
N THR A 59 -37.95 19.42 11.94
CA THR A 59 -36.93 20.04 12.79
C THR A 59 -36.39 21.33 12.17
N SER A 60 -36.13 22.32 13.02
CA SER A 60 -35.81 23.70 12.67
C SER A 60 -34.29 23.96 12.55
N PRO A 61 -33.85 25.09 11.94
CA PRO A 61 -32.44 25.37 11.64
C PRO A 61 -31.49 25.55 12.84
N GLN A 62 -32.00 25.48 14.08
CA GLN A 62 -31.20 25.65 15.30
C GLN A 62 -30.53 24.36 15.80
N GLU A 63 -30.93 23.18 15.31
CA GLU A 63 -30.27 21.91 15.69
C GLU A 63 -28.96 21.64 14.90
N GLN A 64 -28.75 22.31 13.76
CA GLN A 64 -27.51 22.16 12.95
C GLN A 64 -26.29 22.86 13.57
N THR A 65 -26.52 23.89 14.40
CA THR A 65 -25.44 24.58 15.14
C THR A 65 -25.04 23.85 16.42
N ALA A 66 -25.86 22.92 16.93
CA ALA A 66 -25.55 22.11 18.10
C ALA A 66 -24.58 20.95 17.78
N LEU A 67 -24.73 20.31 16.61
CA LEU A 67 -23.85 19.23 16.14
C LEU A 67 -22.41 19.69 15.89
N SER A 68 -22.21 20.95 15.53
CA SER A 68 -20.88 21.56 15.33
C SER A 68 -20.20 21.92 16.66
N ALA A 69 -20.97 22.24 17.71
CA ALA A 69 -20.45 22.50 19.05
C ALA A 69 -20.06 21.20 19.79
N GLU A 70 -20.80 20.10 19.59
CA GLU A 70 -20.48 18.79 20.19
C GLU A 70 -19.23 18.13 19.58
N ALA A 71 -18.97 18.35 18.29
CA ALA A 71 -17.73 17.92 17.63
C ALA A 71 -16.49 18.65 18.18
N LEU A 72 -16.61 19.95 18.46
CA LEU A 72 -15.56 20.75 19.13
C LEU A 72 -15.34 20.31 20.58
N ALA A 73 -16.41 20.04 21.33
CA ALA A 73 -16.32 19.56 22.71
C ALA A 73 -15.70 18.16 22.83
N SER A 74 -15.91 17.30 21.82
CA SER A 74 -15.29 15.97 21.73
C SER A 74 -13.80 16.06 21.44
N ARG A 75 -13.37 17.04 20.63
CA ARG A 75 -11.95 17.34 20.37
C ARG A 75 -11.22 17.80 21.63
N ASP A 76 -11.81 18.72 22.39
CA ASP A 76 -11.26 19.21 23.67
C ASP A 76 -11.16 18.13 24.78
N ARG A 77 -11.99 17.08 24.70
CA ARG A 77 -11.90 15.91 25.60
C ARG A 77 -10.77 14.97 25.19
N LEU A 78 -10.52 14.81 23.89
CA LEU A 78 -9.41 14.01 23.35
C LEU A 78 -8.06 14.65 23.71
N ASP A 79 -7.91 15.96 23.47
CA ASP A 79 -6.68 16.70 23.78
C ASP A 79 -6.38 16.71 25.29
N ARG A 80 -7.41 16.77 26.14
CA ARG A 80 -7.25 16.64 27.59
C ARG A 80 -6.83 15.24 28.04
N ALA A 81 -7.33 14.19 27.41
CA ALA A 81 -6.95 12.81 27.75
C ALA A 81 -5.51 12.50 27.32
N LEU A 82 -5.04 13.08 26.21
CA LEU A 82 -3.68 12.91 25.70
C LEU A 82 -2.62 13.74 26.45
N HIS A 83 -3.03 14.75 27.23
CA HIS A 83 -2.11 15.62 27.99
C HIS A 83 -2.04 15.31 29.50
N THR A 84 -2.76 14.30 29.99
CA THR A 84 -2.73 13.89 31.42
C THR A 84 -1.74 12.76 31.73
N SER A 85 -0.59 12.71 31.05
CA SER A 85 0.51 11.80 31.38
C SER A 85 1.78 12.54 31.83
N ASP A 86 1.66 13.37 32.87
CA ASP A 86 2.81 13.82 33.65
C ASP A 86 2.46 13.69 35.14
N GLY A 87 2.97 12.62 35.76
CA GLY A 87 2.92 12.41 37.21
C GLY A 87 4.20 12.94 37.87
N PRO A 88 4.13 13.54 39.08
CA PRO A 88 5.22 14.34 39.63
C PRO A 88 6.35 13.49 40.23
N GLN A 89 7.57 14.00 40.06
CA GLN A 89 8.77 13.53 40.74
C GLN A 89 8.70 13.86 42.24
N THR A 90 8.80 12.85 43.11
CA THR A 90 9.28 13.00 44.49
C THR A 90 10.22 11.86 44.82
N GLY A 91 11.47 12.20 45.11
CA GLY A 91 12.51 11.25 45.51
C GLY A 91 12.42 10.85 46.98
N MET A 92 12.72 9.59 47.26
CA MET A 92 13.25 9.12 48.54
C MET A 92 14.13 7.89 48.28
N SER A 93 15.28 7.85 48.94
CA SER A 93 16.39 6.95 48.69
C SER A 93 16.38 5.70 49.58
N MET A 94 17.23 4.74 49.18
CA MET A 94 17.87 3.64 49.94
C MET A 94 17.13 2.30 50.01
N GLY A 95 17.81 1.28 49.47
CA GLY A 95 17.44 -0.13 49.62
C GLY A 95 18.16 -1.05 48.64
N SER A 96 19.49 -1.11 48.71
CA SER A 96 20.33 -2.07 47.99
C SER A 96 19.89 -3.52 48.21
N SER A 97 19.66 -4.28 47.14
CA SER A 97 19.82 -5.74 47.12
C SER A 97 20.08 -6.22 45.70
N LEU A 98 21.22 -6.87 45.55
CA LEU A 98 21.73 -7.53 44.36
C LEU A 98 20.72 -8.50 43.75
N VAL A 99 20.41 -8.36 42.45
CA VAL A 99 20.02 -9.51 41.62
C VAL A 99 20.81 -9.44 40.31
N SER A 100 21.60 -10.48 40.11
CA SER A 100 22.47 -10.76 39.00
C SER A 100 21.74 -10.79 37.65
N SER A 101 22.43 -10.23 36.66
CA SER A 101 22.29 -10.47 35.23
C SER A 101 21.94 -11.92 34.88
N THR A 102 20.77 -12.12 34.28
CA THR A 102 20.54 -13.18 33.29
C THR A 102 19.71 -12.59 32.16
N GLU A 103 20.34 -12.45 30.99
CA GLU A 103 19.68 -12.20 29.73
C GLU A 103 18.71 -13.35 29.46
N SER A 104 17.40 -13.06 29.40
CA SER A 104 16.40 -13.99 28.90
C SER A 104 16.00 -13.60 27.48
N ARG A 105 16.63 -14.27 26.52
CA ARG A 105 16.08 -14.48 25.18
C ARG A 105 14.72 -15.19 25.30
N GLY A 106 13.73 -14.66 24.58
CA GLY A 106 12.69 -15.46 23.94
C GLY A 106 11.55 -15.98 24.83
N GLN A 107 10.45 -15.23 24.88
CA GLN A 107 9.08 -15.77 24.82
C GLN A 107 8.09 -14.60 24.68
N GLN A 108 7.82 -14.18 23.45
CA GLN A 108 6.59 -13.43 23.17
C GLN A 108 5.46 -14.45 23.02
N VAL A 109 4.44 -14.26 23.85
CA VAL A 109 3.28 -15.15 23.97
C VAL A 109 2.57 -15.27 22.62
N VAL A 110 2.59 -16.51 22.15
CA VAL A 110 2.01 -17.05 20.93
C VAL A 110 0.50 -17.18 21.12
N LEU A 111 -0.29 -16.88 20.08
CA LEU A 111 -1.67 -17.34 19.97
C LEU A 111 -1.67 -18.85 19.67
N THR A 112 -1.28 -19.67 20.66
CA THR A 112 -1.53 -21.11 20.64
C THR A 112 -2.89 -21.40 21.26
N THR A 113 -3.39 -22.61 20.98
CA THR A 113 -4.56 -23.39 21.45
C THR A 113 -5.22 -23.03 22.81
N SER A 114 -4.55 -22.24 23.66
CA SER A 114 -5.04 -21.63 24.90
C SER A 114 -6.34 -20.83 24.74
N LEU A 115 -6.52 -20.05 23.66
CA LEU A 115 -7.77 -19.29 23.47
C LEU A 115 -8.98 -20.17 23.21
N ILE A 116 -8.79 -21.32 22.56
CA ILE A 116 -9.85 -22.33 22.39
C ILE A 116 -10.20 -22.94 23.76
N ALA A 117 -9.20 -23.18 24.63
CA ALA A 117 -9.44 -23.68 25.98
C ALA A 117 -10.06 -22.64 26.93
N GLN A 118 -9.71 -21.35 26.79
CA GLN A 118 -10.28 -20.26 27.59
C GLN A 118 -11.69 -19.86 27.13
N ALA A 119 -12.04 -20.09 25.86
CA ALA A 119 -13.37 -19.85 25.31
C ALA A 119 -14.42 -20.91 25.73
N VAL A 120 -13.98 -22.12 26.11
CA VAL A 120 -14.89 -23.21 26.52
C VAL A 120 -15.49 -23.03 27.93
N ASN A 121 -14.96 -22.10 28.74
CA ASN A 121 -15.38 -21.91 30.14
C ASN A 121 -16.15 -20.61 30.44
N LYS A 122 -16.58 -19.83 29.44
CA LYS A 122 -17.55 -18.75 29.68
C LYS A 122 -18.95 -19.24 29.36
N SER A 123 -19.67 -19.66 30.40
CA SER A 123 -21.10 -19.94 30.37
C SER A 123 -21.88 -18.72 29.84
N THR A 124 -22.81 -18.99 28.94
CA THR A 124 -23.54 -18.06 28.07
C THR A 124 -24.59 -17.17 28.74
N ASP A 125 -24.54 -16.93 30.05
CA ASP A 125 -25.66 -16.31 30.79
C ASP A 125 -25.35 -15.01 31.57
N GLU A 126 -24.20 -14.35 31.39
CA GLU A 126 -23.92 -13.07 32.09
C GLU A 126 -23.29 -11.98 31.19
N ILE A 127 -23.89 -11.64 30.04
CA ILE A 127 -23.61 -10.35 29.37
C ILE A 127 -24.85 -9.84 28.63
N ILE A 128 -25.90 -9.40 29.34
CA ILE A 128 -26.80 -8.35 28.82
C ILE A 128 -27.25 -7.47 29.99
N ALA A 129 -26.40 -6.51 30.35
CA ALA A 129 -26.89 -5.23 30.85
C ALA A 129 -26.85 -4.27 29.64
N PRO A 130 -27.94 -3.56 29.30
CA PRO A 130 -27.92 -2.60 28.20
C PRO A 130 -27.00 -1.44 28.59
N SER A 131 -25.79 -1.41 28.06
CA SER A 131 -24.91 -0.26 28.19
C SER A 131 -25.47 0.87 27.34
N THR A 132 -25.90 1.94 27.98
CA THR A 132 -26.38 3.21 27.39
C THR A 132 -25.26 4.04 26.74
N VAL A 133 -24.19 3.41 26.28
CA VAL A 133 -23.04 4.07 25.66
C VAL A 133 -23.17 3.89 24.15
N GLN A 134 -23.38 5.00 23.44
CA GLN A 134 -23.44 5.02 21.99
C GLN A 134 -22.08 4.53 21.45
N SER A 135 -22.08 3.46 20.65
CA SER A 135 -20.85 2.86 20.15
C SER A 135 -20.10 3.84 19.25
N ARG A 136 -18.76 3.86 19.31
CA ARG A 136 -17.93 4.84 18.58
C ARG A 136 -17.02 4.16 17.57
N VAL A 137 -16.94 4.74 16.38
CA VAL A 137 -16.08 4.27 15.28
C VAL A 137 -15.06 5.33 14.89
N ALA A 138 -13.79 5.09 15.17
CA ALA A 138 -12.70 6.00 14.80
C ALA A 138 -12.38 5.90 13.30
N TYR A 139 -12.07 7.02 12.67
CA TYR A 139 -11.60 7.06 11.28
C TYR A 139 -10.61 8.20 11.09
N GLN A 140 -9.70 8.08 10.13
CA GLN A 140 -8.78 9.18 9.79
C GLN A 140 -9.45 10.15 8.81
N GLY A 141 -9.43 11.44 9.14
CA GLY A 141 -9.95 12.55 8.35
C GLY A 141 -10.97 13.40 9.10
N VAL A 142 -11.59 14.34 8.37
CA VAL A 142 -12.67 15.20 8.87
C VAL A 142 -14.05 14.70 8.41
N PRO A 143 -15.17 15.19 8.99
CA PRO A 143 -16.51 14.89 8.47
C PRO A 143 -16.64 15.21 6.98
N GLY A 144 -17.28 14.34 6.20
CA GLY A 144 -17.33 14.39 4.74
C GLY A 144 -16.21 13.61 4.04
N ALA A 145 -15.18 13.14 4.74
CA ALA A 145 -14.14 12.32 4.14
C ALA A 145 -14.66 10.94 3.71
N TYR A 146 -14.01 10.31 2.72
CA TYR A 146 -14.34 8.94 2.29
C TYR A 146 -14.24 7.93 3.44
N SER A 147 -13.30 8.13 4.38
CA SER A 147 -13.17 7.33 5.60
C SER A 147 -14.39 7.42 6.52
N GLU A 148 -15.07 8.58 6.60
CA GLU A 148 -16.33 8.70 7.35
C GLU A 148 -17.43 7.87 6.67
N GLY A 149 -17.51 7.95 5.33
CA GLY A 149 -18.44 7.14 4.55
C GLY A 149 -18.22 5.64 4.77
N ALA A 150 -16.96 5.20 4.77
CA ALA A 150 -16.60 3.82 5.10
C ALA A 150 -16.99 3.44 6.54
N ALA A 151 -16.72 4.31 7.51
CA ALA A 151 -17.07 4.09 8.92
C ALA A 151 -18.59 3.94 9.11
N ARG A 152 -19.38 4.80 8.48
CA ARG A 152 -20.86 4.72 8.51
C ARG A 152 -21.39 3.49 7.79
N LYS A 153 -20.76 3.07 6.68
CA LYS A 153 -21.15 1.84 5.97
C LYS A 153 -20.85 0.60 6.82
N ALA A 154 -19.69 0.54 7.45
CA ALA A 154 -19.29 -0.60 8.30
C ALA A 154 -20.05 -0.66 9.63
N CYS A 155 -20.31 0.49 10.25
CA CYS A 155 -20.96 0.61 11.56
C CYS A 155 -22.10 1.65 11.52
N PRO A 156 -23.28 1.34 10.94
CA PRO A 156 -24.36 2.33 10.73
C PRO A 156 -24.89 2.98 12.01
N GLU A 157 -24.91 2.23 13.11
CA GLU A 157 -25.44 2.67 14.41
C GLU A 157 -24.38 3.36 15.29
N ALA A 158 -23.12 3.41 14.86
CA ALA A 158 -22.03 3.99 15.63
C ALA A 158 -21.83 5.48 15.34
N GLU A 159 -21.46 6.23 16.37
CA GLU A 159 -21.04 7.63 16.25
C GLU A 159 -19.62 7.68 15.64
N PRO A 160 -19.43 8.33 14.47
CA PRO A 160 -18.12 8.43 13.86
C PRO A 160 -17.24 9.44 14.60
N LEU A 161 -16.04 9.00 14.99
CA LEU A 161 -15.04 9.79 15.69
C LEU A 161 -13.92 10.18 14.72
N PRO A 162 -13.84 11.46 14.27
CA PRO A 162 -12.77 11.92 13.39
C PRO A 162 -11.42 11.93 14.14
N CYS A 163 -10.38 11.47 13.46
CA CYS A 163 -8.99 11.52 13.91
C CYS A 163 -8.14 12.20 12.83
N ASP A 164 -7.23 13.08 13.23
CA ASP A 164 -6.36 13.82 12.31
C ASP A 164 -5.35 12.90 11.59
N GLN A 165 -4.80 11.92 12.29
CA GLN A 165 -3.80 10.97 11.78
C GLN A 165 -4.24 9.51 11.95
N PHE A 166 -3.70 8.63 11.11
CA PHE A 166 -3.96 7.18 11.21
C PHE A 166 -3.59 6.65 12.59
N GLU A 167 -2.42 7.06 13.12
CA GLU A 167 -1.96 6.61 14.43
C GLU A 167 -2.92 7.03 15.57
N VAL A 168 -3.53 8.21 15.47
CA VAL A 168 -4.52 8.67 16.47
C VAL A 168 -5.77 7.78 16.46
N ALA A 169 -6.22 7.31 15.30
CA ALA A 169 -7.32 6.34 15.23
C ALA A 169 -6.96 4.98 15.86
N PHE A 170 -5.72 4.51 15.66
CA PHE A 170 -5.20 3.30 16.34
C PHE A 170 -5.13 3.50 17.86
N GLN A 171 -4.64 4.65 18.32
CA GLN A 171 -4.58 5.00 19.74
C GLN A 171 -5.96 5.11 20.36
N ALA A 172 -6.91 5.75 19.69
CA ALA A 172 -8.29 5.88 20.16
C ALA A 172 -8.93 4.50 20.41
N LEU A 173 -8.72 3.56 19.49
CA LEU A 173 -9.18 2.18 19.66
C LEU A 173 -8.43 1.45 20.79
N ALA A 174 -7.10 1.60 20.87
CA ALA A 174 -6.30 0.97 21.92
C ALA A 174 -6.61 1.50 23.33
N GLN A 175 -6.99 2.77 23.45
CA GLN A 175 -7.26 3.48 24.70
C GLN A 175 -8.75 3.52 25.10
N TRP A 176 -9.62 2.74 24.44
CA TRP A 176 -11.05 2.69 24.75
C TRP A 176 -11.83 3.98 24.50
N LEU A 177 -11.30 4.87 23.65
CA LEU A 177 -11.98 6.08 23.18
C LEU A 177 -12.92 5.79 22.00
N ALA A 178 -12.65 4.71 21.27
CA ALA A 178 -13.52 4.13 20.25
C ALA A 178 -13.65 2.61 20.45
N ASP A 179 -14.74 2.02 19.96
CA ASP A 179 -14.98 0.56 20.00
C ASP A 179 -14.41 -0.14 18.77
N THR A 180 -14.46 0.55 17.63
CA THR A 180 -13.90 0.09 16.36
C THR A 180 -13.16 1.22 15.67
N ALA A 181 -12.32 0.88 14.69
CA ALA A 181 -11.71 1.87 13.80
C ALA A 181 -11.81 1.40 12.36
N VAL A 182 -12.10 2.32 11.42
CA VAL A 182 -12.19 2.03 9.99
C VAL A 182 -11.13 2.82 9.25
N LEU A 183 -10.22 2.09 8.59
CA LEU A 183 -9.01 2.67 8.00
C LEU A 183 -8.78 2.12 6.60
N PRO A 184 -8.39 2.97 5.63
CA PRO A 184 -8.13 2.51 4.27
C PRO A 184 -6.82 1.73 4.23
N ILE A 185 -6.81 0.58 3.55
CA ILE A 185 -5.60 -0.26 3.41
C ILE A 185 -5.09 -0.30 1.97
N GLU A 186 -5.96 -0.13 0.98
CA GLU A 186 -5.64 -0.23 -0.44
C GLU A 186 -6.61 0.61 -1.28
N ASN A 187 -6.11 1.29 -2.30
CA ASN A 187 -6.90 1.99 -3.31
C ASN A 187 -6.57 1.45 -4.71
N SER A 188 -7.54 1.33 -5.61
CA SER A 188 -7.33 0.77 -6.95
C SER A 188 -6.39 1.61 -7.82
N LEU A 189 -6.34 2.93 -7.62
CA LEU A 189 -5.44 3.82 -8.35
C LEU A 189 -4.14 4.09 -7.61
N GLY A 190 -4.23 4.29 -6.29
CA GLY A 190 -3.15 4.67 -5.38
C GLY A 190 -2.43 3.49 -4.73
N GLY A 191 -2.87 2.26 -4.94
CA GLY A 191 -2.34 1.02 -4.38
C GLY A 191 -2.40 0.93 -2.84
N SER A 192 -1.50 0.13 -2.26
CA SER A 192 -1.37 -0.11 -0.83
C SER A 192 -1.06 1.16 -0.01
N ILE A 193 -1.71 1.32 1.15
CA ILE A 193 -1.47 2.42 2.09
C ILE A 193 -0.52 1.94 3.20
N HIS A 194 0.78 2.05 2.95
CA HIS A 194 1.84 1.44 3.77
C HIS A 194 1.84 1.88 5.24
N THR A 195 1.44 3.10 5.55
CA THR A 195 1.36 3.58 6.95
C THR A 195 0.42 2.72 7.80
N VAL A 196 -0.70 2.23 7.23
CA VAL A 196 -1.64 1.35 7.96
C VAL A 196 -1.04 -0.03 8.20
N PHE A 197 -0.28 -0.57 7.24
CA PHE A 197 0.48 -1.81 7.43
C PHE A 197 1.49 -1.69 8.59
N ASP A 198 2.26 -0.60 8.63
CA ASP A 198 3.24 -0.36 9.68
C ASP A 198 2.56 -0.24 11.07
N LEU A 199 1.41 0.44 11.15
CA LEU A 199 0.63 0.58 12.39
C LEU A 199 -0.01 -0.75 12.83
N LEU A 200 -0.41 -1.61 11.91
CA LEU A 200 -0.91 -2.96 12.23
C LEU A 200 0.13 -3.80 12.96
N ILE A 201 1.42 -3.62 12.68
CA ILE A 201 2.51 -4.28 13.42
C ILE A 201 2.70 -3.65 14.80
N LYS A 202 2.74 -2.32 14.86
CA LYS A 202 2.98 -1.55 16.08
C LYS A 202 1.91 -1.80 17.15
N TYR A 203 0.64 -1.84 16.74
CA TYR A 203 -0.49 -2.01 17.65
C TYR A 203 -1.01 -3.44 17.64
N ARG A 204 -1.36 -3.97 18.82
CA ARG A 204 -2.00 -5.29 18.99
C ARG A 204 -3.51 -5.22 18.77
N LEU A 205 -3.91 -4.79 17.58
CA LEU A 205 -5.30 -4.76 17.13
C LEU A 205 -5.54 -5.84 16.07
N HIS A 206 -6.82 -6.14 15.85
CA HIS A 206 -7.25 -7.21 14.96
C HIS A 206 -8.20 -6.70 13.88
N ILE A 207 -8.01 -7.20 12.66
CA ILE A 207 -8.96 -6.97 11.56
C ILE A 207 -10.17 -7.87 11.78
N VAL A 208 -11.35 -7.26 11.87
CA VAL A 208 -12.63 -7.93 12.14
C VAL A 208 -13.64 -7.78 11.00
N GLY A 209 -13.30 -7.01 9.97
CA GLY A 209 -14.11 -6.80 8.78
C GLY A 209 -13.35 -6.02 7.71
N GLU A 210 -13.93 -5.95 6.53
CA GLU A 210 -13.51 -5.05 5.46
C GLU A 210 -14.74 -4.37 4.86
N VAL A 211 -14.54 -3.20 4.26
CA VAL A 211 -15.59 -2.48 3.54
C VAL A 211 -15.00 -1.76 2.34
N THR A 212 -15.73 -1.77 1.24
CA THR A 212 -15.31 -1.16 -0.02
C THR A 212 -16.15 0.08 -0.32
N VAL A 213 -15.48 1.17 -0.71
CA VAL A 213 -16.10 2.46 -1.05
C VAL A 213 -15.60 2.96 -2.39
N ASP A 214 -16.54 3.35 -3.26
CA ASP A 214 -16.26 4.02 -4.53
C ASP A 214 -15.86 5.48 -4.29
N VAL A 215 -14.76 5.90 -4.89
CA VAL A 215 -14.21 7.25 -4.76
C VAL A 215 -14.63 8.06 -5.99
N ARG A 216 -15.66 8.91 -5.81
CA ARG A 216 -16.21 9.79 -6.85
C ARG A 216 -15.98 11.25 -6.49
N HIS A 217 -15.11 11.92 -7.24
CA HIS A 217 -14.72 13.29 -6.99
C HIS A 217 -15.73 14.27 -7.60
N CYS A 218 -16.13 15.26 -6.81
CA CYS A 218 -16.99 16.36 -7.24
C CYS A 218 -16.23 17.69 -7.18
N LEU A 219 -16.36 18.51 -8.22
CA LEU A 219 -15.97 19.92 -8.16
C LEU A 219 -17.10 20.69 -7.48
N MET A 220 -16.81 21.41 -6.40
CA MET A 220 -17.80 22.17 -5.65
C MET A 220 -17.31 23.56 -5.25
N ALA A 221 -18.24 24.50 -5.15
CA ALA A 221 -17.96 25.87 -4.73
C ALA A 221 -19.09 26.38 -3.84
N LEU A 222 -18.96 27.59 -3.32
CA LEU A 222 -20.04 28.22 -2.56
C LEU A 222 -21.32 28.38 -3.41
N PRO A 223 -22.51 28.34 -2.79
CA PRO A 223 -23.76 28.61 -3.50
C PRO A 223 -23.73 29.92 -4.30
N GLY A 224 -24.16 29.84 -5.56
CA GLY A 224 -24.19 30.96 -6.49
C GLY A 224 -22.83 31.36 -7.09
N VAL A 225 -21.77 30.59 -6.90
CA VAL A 225 -20.53 30.71 -7.67
C VAL A 225 -20.67 29.93 -8.98
N ALA A 226 -20.43 30.59 -10.11
CA ALA A 226 -20.42 29.94 -11.41
C ALA A 226 -19.05 29.29 -11.68
N ARG A 227 -19.00 28.30 -12.56
CA ARG A 227 -17.75 27.60 -12.89
C ARG A 227 -16.69 28.54 -13.44
N GLU A 228 -17.11 29.56 -14.18
CA GLU A 228 -16.26 30.54 -14.86
C GLU A 228 -15.59 31.51 -13.87
N ASP A 229 -16.11 31.62 -12.65
CA ASP A 229 -15.58 32.48 -11.59
C ASP A 229 -14.46 31.79 -10.77
N VAL A 230 -14.28 30.48 -10.95
CA VAL A 230 -13.25 29.72 -10.26
C VAL A 230 -11.87 30.14 -10.79
N ARG A 231 -11.00 30.53 -9.86
CA ARG A 231 -9.59 30.87 -10.12
C ARG A 231 -8.64 29.93 -9.40
N ARG A 232 -9.13 29.20 -8.40
CA ARG A 232 -8.33 28.27 -7.62
C ARG A 232 -9.12 27.01 -7.29
N VAL A 233 -8.45 25.86 -7.30
CA VAL A 233 -9.01 24.57 -6.87
C VAL A 233 -8.15 24.00 -5.74
N GLN A 234 -8.79 23.70 -4.61
CA GLN A 234 -8.16 23.11 -3.43
C GLN A 234 -8.58 21.65 -3.24
N SER A 235 -7.62 20.76 -2.98
CA SER A 235 -7.89 19.38 -2.55
C SER A 235 -6.63 18.68 -2.04
N HIS A 236 -6.76 17.42 -1.64
CA HIS A 236 -5.62 16.54 -1.37
C HIS A 236 -4.77 16.33 -2.64
N PRO A 237 -3.42 16.27 -2.56
CA PRO A 237 -2.56 16.03 -3.72
C PRO A 237 -3.00 14.86 -4.60
N GLN A 238 -3.39 13.74 -3.99
CA GLN A 238 -3.86 12.57 -4.71
C GLN A 238 -5.19 12.79 -5.44
N ALA A 239 -6.10 13.61 -4.87
CA ALA A 239 -7.36 13.92 -5.53
C ALA A 239 -7.14 14.91 -6.70
N LEU A 240 -6.22 15.86 -6.56
CA LEU A 240 -5.80 16.76 -7.64
C LEU A 240 -5.18 15.98 -8.79
N SER A 241 -4.30 15.02 -8.50
CA SER A 241 -3.65 14.20 -9.54
C SER A 241 -4.62 13.24 -10.23
N GLN A 242 -5.63 12.74 -9.50
CA GLN A 242 -6.70 11.91 -10.06
C GLN A 242 -7.70 12.69 -10.93
N CYS A 243 -7.68 14.02 -10.91
CA CYS A 243 -8.54 14.87 -11.73
C CYS A 243 -7.72 15.77 -12.67
N ASP A 244 -6.47 15.38 -12.95
CA ASP A 244 -5.50 16.23 -13.64
C ASP A 244 -5.94 16.54 -15.07
N ALA A 245 -6.49 15.56 -15.80
CA ALA A 245 -6.97 15.78 -17.16
C ALA A 245 -8.14 16.79 -17.18
N TYR A 246 -9.07 16.67 -16.24
CA TYR A 246 -10.16 17.62 -16.09
C TYR A 246 -9.65 19.03 -15.73
N LEU A 247 -8.71 19.13 -14.78
CA LEU A 247 -8.15 20.40 -14.33
C LEU A 247 -7.32 21.11 -15.41
N ARG A 248 -6.62 20.38 -16.29
CA ARG A 248 -5.90 20.95 -17.44
C ARG A 248 -6.84 21.68 -18.41
N ASN A 249 -8.09 21.22 -18.52
CA ASN A 249 -9.08 21.85 -19.39
C ASN A 249 -9.67 23.14 -18.79
N MET A 250 -9.46 23.40 -17.49
CA MET A 250 -9.87 24.65 -16.84
C MET A 250 -8.78 25.72 -17.01
N LYS A 251 -9.01 26.67 -17.92
CA LYS A 251 -8.06 27.75 -18.20
C LYS A 251 -7.90 28.70 -17.01
N GLY A 252 -6.66 28.96 -16.60
CA GLY A 252 -6.33 29.99 -15.60
C GLY A 252 -6.63 29.62 -14.15
N VAL A 253 -6.81 28.33 -13.85
CA VAL A 253 -7.04 27.84 -12.49
C VAL A 253 -5.72 27.42 -11.83
N VAL A 254 -5.48 27.93 -10.62
CA VAL A 254 -4.36 27.51 -9.77
C VAL A 254 -4.78 26.30 -8.93
N ARG A 255 -3.94 25.28 -8.86
CA ARG A 255 -4.15 24.10 -8.00
C ARG A 255 -3.46 24.34 -6.66
N GLU A 256 -4.15 24.09 -5.57
CA GLU A 256 -3.61 24.26 -4.23
C GLU A 256 -3.81 22.97 -3.43
N ALA A 257 -2.70 22.33 -3.09
CA ALA A 257 -2.68 21.13 -2.30
C ALA A 257 -2.95 21.46 -0.82
N VAL A 258 -3.93 20.76 -0.23
CA VAL A 258 -4.24 20.80 1.20
C VAL A 258 -4.23 19.37 1.76
N SER A 259 -4.24 19.22 3.08
CA SER A 259 -4.07 17.93 3.73
C SER A 259 -5.27 16.98 3.65
N ASP A 260 -6.47 17.48 3.37
CA ASP A 260 -7.69 16.68 3.35
C ASP A 260 -8.70 17.20 2.30
N THR A 261 -9.32 16.29 1.54
CA THR A 261 -10.33 16.63 0.53
C THR A 261 -11.58 17.29 1.12
N ALA A 262 -12.14 16.73 2.20
CA ALA A 262 -13.30 17.29 2.89
C ALA A 262 -12.90 18.52 3.71
N GLY A 263 -11.67 18.55 4.24
CA GLY A 263 -11.09 19.73 4.87
C GLY A 263 -11.00 20.93 3.92
N ALA A 264 -10.73 20.70 2.63
CA ALA A 264 -10.77 21.75 1.61
C ALA A 264 -12.17 22.38 1.49
N ALA A 265 -13.21 21.54 1.39
CA ALA A 265 -14.59 22.01 1.32
C ALA A 265 -15.00 22.77 2.59
N GLN A 266 -14.63 22.25 3.76
CA GLN A 266 -14.85 22.90 5.06
C GLN A 266 -14.21 24.30 5.11
N ALA A 267 -12.95 24.41 4.73
CA ALA A 267 -12.20 25.66 4.78
C ALA A 267 -12.82 26.72 3.86
N ILE A 268 -13.18 26.35 2.63
CA ILE A 268 -13.82 27.25 1.66
C ILE A 268 -15.18 27.72 2.18
N ALA A 269 -15.98 26.82 2.76
CA ALA A 269 -17.27 27.14 3.35
C ALA A 269 -17.14 28.14 4.51
N GLN A 270 -16.17 27.92 5.42
CA GLN A 270 -15.95 28.76 6.59
C GLN A 270 -15.37 30.15 6.24
N GLN A 271 -14.45 30.20 5.26
CA GLN A 271 -13.77 31.44 4.87
C GLN A 271 -14.57 32.28 3.88
N GLY A 272 -15.62 31.73 3.27
CA GLY A 272 -16.43 32.44 2.27
C GLY A 272 -15.68 32.71 0.96
N CYS A 273 -14.71 31.85 0.59
CA CYS A 273 -13.88 32.04 -0.61
C CYS A 273 -14.66 31.83 -1.91
N ARG A 274 -15.18 32.91 -2.51
CA ARG A 274 -15.99 32.84 -3.74
C ARG A 274 -15.22 32.51 -5.02
N SER A 275 -13.90 32.72 -5.05
CA SER A 275 -13.04 32.43 -6.21
C SER A 275 -12.36 31.06 -6.15
N THR A 276 -12.68 30.26 -5.13
CA THR A 276 -12.05 28.96 -4.85
C THR A 276 -13.09 27.85 -4.92
N ALA A 277 -12.77 26.77 -5.61
CA ALA A 277 -13.52 25.52 -5.59
C ALA A 277 -12.76 24.42 -4.84
N ALA A 278 -13.48 23.45 -4.29
CA ALA A 278 -12.93 22.25 -3.69
C ALA A 278 -13.11 21.06 -4.65
N ILE A 279 -12.19 20.09 -4.61
CA ILE A 279 -12.48 18.72 -5.05
C ILE A 279 -12.68 17.87 -3.80
N ALA A 280 -13.87 17.32 -3.62
CA ALA A 280 -14.19 16.47 -2.47
C ALA A 280 -15.32 15.48 -2.80
N SER A 281 -15.69 14.66 -1.81
CA SER A 281 -16.83 13.75 -1.91
C SER A 281 -18.15 14.51 -1.99
N GLU A 282 -19.18 13.91 -2.58
CA GLU A 282 -20.54 14.47 -2.55
C GLU A 282 -21.04 14.72 -1.12
N ARG A 283 -20.70 13.83 -0.18
CA ARG A 283 -21.04 13.97 1.23
C ARG A 283 -20.49 15.26 1.85
N ALA A 284 -19.27 15.65 1.49
CA ALA A 284 -18.70 16.92 1.96
C ALA A 284 -19.51 18.12 1.46
N ALA A 285 -20.06 18.06 0.23
CA ALA A 285 -20.88 19.14 -0.29
C ALA A 285 -22.19 19.31 0.50
N GLU A 286 -22.87 18.19 0.81
CA GLU A 286 -24.07 18.20 1.65
C GLU A 286 -23.78 18.77 3.05
N LEU A 287 -22.71 18.30 3.67
CA LEU A 287 -22.38 18.61 5.06
C LEU A 287 -21.95 20.08 5.24
N TYR A 288 -21.26 20.65 4.25
CA TYR A 288 -20.76 22.03 4.30
C TYR A 288 -21.61 23.02 3.49
N GLY A 289 -22.77 22.59 2.96
CA GLY A 289 -23.67 23.45 2.19
C GLY A 289 -23.06 23.99 0.89
N MET A 290 -22.17 23.22 0.27
CA MET A 290 -21.50 23.59 -0.99
C MET A 290 -22.36 23.22 -2.19
N ASN A 291 -22.29 24.01 -3.25
CA ASN A 291 -22.92 23.70 -4.53
C ASN A 291 -21.97 22.87 -5.40
N ILE A 292 -22.43 21.71 -5.85
CA ILE A 292 -21.68 20.86 -6.78
C ILE A 292 -21.78 21.45 -8.18
N LEU A 293 -20.64 21.85 -8.73
CA LEU A 293 -20.53 22.39 -10.09
C LEU A 293 -20.47 21.27 -11.11
N GLU A 294 -19.75 20.19 -10.80
CA GLU A 294 -19.61 19.03 -11.67
C GLU A 294 -19.32 17.76 -10.86
N ARG A 295 -19.81 16.62 -11.33
CA ARG A 295 -19.69 15.31 -10.68
C ARG A 295 -18.79 14.39 -11.50
N ASN A 296 -18.15 13.44 -10.83
CA ASN A 296 -17.34 12.40 -11.46
C ASN A 296 -16.20 12.96 -12.34
N ILE A 297 -15.50 13.97 -11.82
CA ILE A 297 -14.43 14.67 -12.56
C ILE A 297 -13.09 13.91 -12.55
N GLN A 298 -13.03 12.76 -11.89
CA GLN A 298 -11.85 11.90 -11.87
C GLN A 298 -11.54 11.32 -13.26
N ASP A 299 -10.26 11.14 -13.54
CA ASP A 299 -9.75 10.67 -14.82
C ASP A 299 -10.08 9.18 -15.06
N ALA A 300 -10.19 8.38 -14.00
CA ALA A 300 -10.56 6.96 -14.05
C ALA A 300 -11.86 6.69 -13.25
N GLN A 301 -12.81 6.00 -13.87
CA GLN A 301 -14.12 5.74 -13.27
C GLN A 301 -14.11 4.61 -12.24
N ASP A 302 -13.18 3.65 -12.37
CA ASP A 302 -13.06 2.49 -11.49
C ASP A 302 -12.12 2.77 -10.29
N ASN A 303 -12.42 3.83 -9.54
CA ASN A 303 -11.65 4.22 -8.35
C ASN A 303 -12.31 3.70 -7.08
N VAL A 304 -11.70 2.70 -6.46
CA VAL A 304 -12.26 1.97 -5.34
C VAL A 304 -11.25 1.90 -4.21
N THR A 305 -11.68 2.19 -2.99
CA THR A 305 -10.85 2.04 -1.79
C THR A 305 -11.38 0.92 -0.91
N ARG A 306 -10.48 0.01 -0.55
CA ARG A 306 -10.72 -1.04 0.44
C ARG A 306 -10.30 -0.54 1.82
N PHE A 307 -11.23 -0.60 2.76
CA PHE A 307 -11.03 -0.28 4.16
C PHE A 307 -11.08 -1.54 5.00
N ILE A 308 -10.34 -1.54 6.11
CA ILE A 308 -10.39 -2.56 7.14
C ILE A 308 -11.11 -2.02 8.37
N VAL A 309 -11.85 -2.90 9.05
CA VAL A 309 -12.47 -2.64 10.34
C VAL A 309 -11.59 -3.28 11.41
N LEU A 310 -11.16 -2.48 12.37
CA LEU A 310 -10.30 -2.89 13.47
C LEU A 310 -11.08 -2.99 14.78
N SER A 311 -10.70 -3.95 15.61
CA SER A 311 -11.13 -4.11 16.99
C SER A 311 -9.96 -4.47 17.90
N ARG A 312 -10.14 -4.29 19.20
CA ARG A 312 -9.22 -4.78 20.24
C ARG A 312 -9.24 -6.30 20.36
N ASP A 313 -10.41 -6.90 20.19
CA ASP A 313 -10.59 -8.34 20.30
C ASP A 313 -10.70 -8.98 18.90
N PRO A 314 -10.06 -10.13 18.67
CA PRO A 314 -10.16 -10.82 17.40
C PRO A 314 -11.57 -11.36 17.20
N LEU A 315 -12.04 -11.34 15.95
CA LEU A 315 -13.24 -12.06 15.57
C LEU A 315 -12.93 -13.56 15.55
N ILE A 316 -13.49 -14.32 16.49
CA ILE A 316 -13.37 -15.78 16.51
C ILE A 316 -14.56 -16.36 15.77
N ALA A 317 -14.39 -16.61 14.47
CA ALA A 317 -15.38 -17.33 13.66
C ALA A 317 -15.36 -18.83 14.05
N LEU A 318 -16.19 -19.20 15.04
CA LEU A 318 -16.27 -20.57 15.56
C LEU A 318 -17.24 -21.47 14.78
N SER A 319 -17.99 -20.92 13.83
CA SER A 319 -19.03 -21.65 13.08
C SER A 319 -19.13 -21.17 11.64
N ASP A 320 -19.45 -22.09 10.74
CA ASP A 320 -19.79 -21.84 9.33
C ASP A 320 -21.12 -21.07 9.27
N ASP A 321 -21.04 -19.74 9.17
CA ASP A 321 -22.20 -18.86 8.98
C ASP A 321 -22.56 -18.69 7.50
N GLY A 322 -21.94 -19.50 6.62
CA GLY A 322 -22.13 -19.47 5.18
C GLY A 322 -21.46 -18.29 4.48
N ARG A 323 -20.75 -17.41 5.19
CA ARG A 323 -19.98 -16.31 4.59
C ARG A 323 -18.59 -16.78 4.21
N ALA A 324 -18.07 -16.22 3.13
CA ALA A 324 -16.69 -16.46 2.75
C ALA A 324 -15.76 -15.61 3.63
N TYR A 325 -14.74 -16.23 4.19
CA TYR A 325 -13.79 -15.58 5.11
C TYR A 325 -12.45 -15.29 4.44
N LYS A 326 -11.77 -14.29 4.97
CA LYS A 326 -10.39 -13.94 4.65
C LYS A 326 -9.57 -13.94 5.93
N THR A 327 -8.35 -14.48 5.85
CA THR A 327 -7.36 -14.45 6.93
C THR A 327 -6.16 -13.63 6.47
N SER A 328 -5.93 -12.48 7.10
CA SER A 328 -4.76 -11.64 6.83
C SER A 328 -3.62 -11.99 7.78
N VAL A 329 -2.43 -12.17 7.23
CA VAL A 329 -1.22 -12.51 8.00
C VAL A 329 -0.04 -11.66 7.58
N VAL A 330 0.92 -11.53 8.48
CA VAL A 330 2.22 -10.93 8.22
C VAL A 330 3.32 -11.81 8.75
N PHE A 331 4.38 -12.00 7.97
CA PHE A 331 5.53 -12.78 8.38
C PHE A 331 6.85 -12.19 7.86
N SER A 332 7.96 -12.58 8.48
CA SER A 332 9.30 -12.32 7.95
C SER A 332 9.96 -13.62 7.47
N LEU A 333 10.94 -13.49 6.60
CA LEU A 333 11.75 -14.62 6.17
C LEU A 333 13.06 -14.69 6.97
N PRO A 334 13.67 -15.88 7.11
CA PRO A 334 15.00 -16.00 7.69
C PRO A 334 16.02 -15.33 6.76
N SER A 335 16.72 -14.33 7.29
CA SER A 335 17.91 -13.75 6.67
C SER A 335 19.14 -14.15 7.49
N ARG A 336 20.26 -14.49 6.84
CA ARG A 336 21.57 -14.54 7.54
C ARG A 336 22.05 -13.10 7.79
N PRO A 337 23.05 -12.82 8.63
CA PRO A 337 23.81 -11.55 8.59
C PRO A 337 24.68 -11.48 7.32
N GLY A 338 24.94 -10.30 6.73
CA GLY A 338 25.60 -10.15 5.40
C GLY A 338 24.82 -10.56 4.12
N GLU A 339 24.00 -11.63 4.13
CA GLU A 339 23.14 -12.09 3.01
C GLU A 339 21.60 -11.91 3.19
N GLY A 340 20.84 -11.62 2.12
CA GLY A 340 19.37 -11.56 2.13
C GLY A 340 18.67 -12.90 2.47
N PRO A 341 17.34 -13.02 2.32
CA PRO A 341 16.69 -14.32 2.40
C PRO A 341 17.38 -15.27 1.42
N GLY A 342 17.78 -16.46 1.88
CA GLY A 342 18.39 -17.44 0.98
C GLY A 342 17.47 -17.75 -0.22
N PRO A 343 18.00 -18.25 -1.34
CA PRO A 343 17.19 -18.55 -2.52
C PRO A 343 16.03 -19.49 -2.17
N GLY A 344 14.85 -19.19 -2.74
CA GLY A 344 13.63 -19.98 -2.57
C GLY A 344 12.94 -19.89 -1.20
N GLN A 345 13.39 -19.05 -0.25
CA GLN A 345 12.79 -18.96 1.09
C GLN A 345 11.34 -18.45 1.04
N LEU A 346 11.05 -17.44 0.22
CA LEU A 346 9.67 -16.97 0.03
C LEU A 346 8.79 -18.09 -0.53
N PHE A 347 9.26 -18.83 -1.52
CA PHE A 347 8.52 -19.97 -2.07
C PHE A 347 8.23 -21.04 -1.03
N LYS A 348 9.22 -21.41 -0.19
CA LYS A 348 9.00 -22.37 0.90
C LYS A 348 7.90 -21.88 1.85
N ALA A 349 7.93 -20.60 2.23
CA ALA A 349 6.90 -20.00 3.05
C ALA A 349 5.51 -20.05 2.37
N LEU A 350 5.42 -19.73 1.08
CA LEU A 350 4.15 -19.76 0.33
C LEU A 350 3.65 -21.17 0.02
N SER A 351 4.54 -22.17 -0.02
CA SER A 351 4.19 -23.56 -0.32
C SER A 351 3.24 -24.18 0.69
N VAL A 352 3.26 -23.71 1.94
CA VAL A 352 2.38 -24.21 3.00
C VAL A 352 0.90 -23.98 2.69
N PHE A 353 0.59 -22.94 1.93
CA PHE A 353 -0.77 -22.60 1.49
C PHE A 353 -1.15 -23.38 0.25
N ALA A 354 -0.27 -23.37 -0.75
CA ALA A 354 -0.55 -24.01 -2.03
C ALA A 354 -0.68 -25.53 -1.96
N LEU A 355 0.11 -26.19 -1.12
CA LEU A 355 0.00 -27.64 -0.87
C LEU A 355 -1.32 -28.05 -0.20
N ARG A 356 -2.14 -27.07 0.21
CA ARG A 356 -3.44 -27.25 0.87
C ARG A 356 -4.57 -26.55 0.11
N ASP A 357 -4.33 -26.16 -1.15
CA ASP A 357 -5.28 -25.47 -2.02
C ASP A 357 -5.86 -24.18 -1.40
N ILE A 358 -5.08 -23.51 -0.53
CA ILE A 358 -5.46 -22.22 0.06
C ILE A 358 -5.10 -21.13 -0.93
N ASP A 359 -6.11 -20.37 -1.35
CA ASP A 359 -5.93 -19.29 -2.31
C ASP A 359 -5.44 -18.01 -1.63
N MET A 360 -4.69 -17.21 -2.38
CA MET A 360 -4.10 -15.94 -1.91
C MET A 360 -4.63 -14.80 -2.77
N THR A 361 -5.22 -13.80 -2.14
CA THR A 361 -5.80 -12.63 -2.84
C THR A 361 -4.87 -11.44 -2.91
N LYS A 362 -3.90 -11.33 -2.00
CA LYS A 362 -2.91 -10.25 -1.99
C LYS A 362 -1.59 -10.73 -1.40
N ILE A 363 -0.48 -10.27 -1.97
CA ILE A 363 0.84 -10.32 -1.37
C ILE A 363 1.56 -8.97 -1.52
N GLU A 364 2.13 -8.47 -0.43
CA GLU A 364 2.84 -7.19 -0.39
C GLU A 364 4.14 -7.32 0.39
N SER A 365 5.27 -6.98 -0.22
CA SER A 365 6.55 -6.86 0.48
C SER A 365 6.77 -5.44 0.99
N ARG A 366 6.97 -5.28 2.31
CA ARG A 366 7.19 -3.99 2.96
C ARG A 366 8.56 -3.95 3.66
N PRO A 367 9.46 -3.02 3.31
CA PRO A 367 10.74 -2.86 4.00
C PRO A 367 10.56 -2.64 5.52
N VAL A 368 11.32 -3.38 6.32
CA VAL A 368 11.38 -3.27 7.78
C VAL A 368 12.11 -1.97 8.13
N ARG A 369 11.50 -1.17 9.02
CA ARG A 369 12.04 0.13 9.45
C ARG A 369 12.91 0.05 10.71
N GLU A 370 12.78 -0.98 11.55
CA GLU A 370 13.45 -1.07 12.84
C GLU A 370 14.30 -2.34 12.97
N GLY A 371 15.53 -2.20 13.48
CA GLY A 371 16.33 -3.32 13.96
C GLY A 371 17.06 -4.16 12.90
N SER A 372 16.95 -3.84 11.60
CA SER A 372 17.80 -4.46 10.58
C SER A 372 19.11 -3.71 10.43
N SER A 373 20.23 -4.42 10.53
CA SER A 373 21.55 -3.89 10.11
C SER A 373 21.69 -3.81 8.57
N ARG A 374 20.58 -3.97 7.84
CA ARG A 374 20.46 -3.96 6.39
C ARG A 374 19.39 -2.99 5.93
N HIS A 375 19.64 -2.40 4.77
CA HIS A 375 18.64 -1.70 4.00
C HIS A 375 17.77 -2.78 3.31
N PHE A 376 16.45 -2.76 3.53
CA PHE A 376 15.48 -3.66 2.86
C PHE A 376 15.43 -5.14 3.30
N ASP A 377 15.42 -5.44 4.61
CA ASP A 377 14.72 -6.66 5.06
C ASP A 377 13.20 -6.44 4.90
N TYR A 378 12.41 -7.46 4.56
CA TYR A 378 10.97 -7.28 4.25
C TYR A 378 10.05 -8.05 5.20
N PHE A 379 8.96 -7.41 5.59
CA PHE A 379 7.73 -8.10 6.00
C PHE A 379 6.90 -8.42 4.77
N PHE A 380 6.28 -9.60 4.77
CA PHE A 380 5.34 -10.03 3.74
C PHE A 380 3.94 -10.06 4.33
N TYR A 381 3.04 -9.24 3.78
CA TYR A 381 1.61 -9.22 4.12
C TYR A 381 0.83 -10.02 3.12
N LEU A 382 0.00 -10.95 3.60
CA LEU A 382 -0.80 -11.84 2.78
C LEU A 382 -2.26 -11.79 3.20
N ASP A 383 -3.15 -11.84 2.21
CA ASP A 383 -4.58 -12.10 2.40
C ASP A 383 -4.92 -13.48 1.85
N LEU A 384 -5.30 -14.40 2.73
CA LEU A 384 -5.65 -15.78 2.41
C LEU A 384 -7.17 -15.94 2.33
N VAL A 385 -7.68 -16.69 1.35
CA VAL A 385 -9.09 -17.09 1.32
C VAL A 385 -9.27 -18.27 2.26
N GLY A 386 -10.12 -18.10 3.27
CA GLY A 386 -10.38 -19.10 4.29
C GLY A 386 -10.42 -18.50 5.69
N GLY A 387 -11.20 -19.13 6.57
CA GLY A 387 -11.34 -18.73 7.96
C GLY A 387 -10.51 -19.59 8.91
N MET A 388 -10.31 -19.11 10.13
CA MET A 388 -9.61 -19.83 11.20
C MET A 388 -10.35 -21.09 11.68
N GLY A 389 -11.62 -21.29 11.29
CA GLY A 389 -12.33 -22.56 11.49
C GLY A 389 -11.87 -23.69 10.57
N ASP A 390 -11.20 -23.38 9.46
CA ASP A 390 -10.69 -24.38 8.52
C ASP A 390 -9.37 -24.99 9.02
N HIS A 391 -9.36 -26.32 9.17
CA HIS A 391 -8.17 -27.07 9.56
C HIS A 391 -7.01 -26.89 8.57
N ASN A 392 -7.28 -26.69 7.27
CA ASN A 392 -6.24 -26.44 6.28
C ASN A 392 -5.50 -25.14 6.56
N ILE A 393 -6.23 -24.06 6.82
CA ILE A 393 -5.67 -22.74 7.21
C ILE A 393 -4.84 -22.88 8.49
N GLN A 394 -5.40 -23.50 9.53
CA GLN A 394 -4.69 -23.70 10.80
C GLN A 394 -3.38 -24.49 10.63
N ASN A 395 -3.41 -25.56 9.83
CA ASN A 395 -2.23 -26.39 9.57
C ASN A 395 -1.19 -25.66 8.72
N ALA A 396 -1.62 -24.86 7.74
CA ALA A 396 -0.74 -24.03 6.92
C ALA A 396 0.00 -22.99 7.78
N LEU A 397 -0.73 -22.29 8.67
CA LEU A 397 -0.15 -21.30 9.57
C LEU A 397 0.82 -21.92 10.58
N ARG A 398 0.51 -23.12 11.11
CA ARG A 398 1.42 -23.85 12.00
C ARG A 398 2.72 -24.21 11.29
N GLN A 399 2.64 -24.67 10.04
CA GLN A 399 3.84 -24.98 9.26
C GLN A 399 4.61 -23.72 8.88
N LEU A 400 3.93 -22.62 8.55
CA LEU A 400 4.58 -21.33 8.29
C LEU A 400 5.37 -20.85 9.50
N GLN A 401 4.83 -21.04 10.71
CA GLN A 401 5.50 -20.68 11.96
C GLN A 401 6.83 -21.43 12.19
N GLU A 402 6.99 -22.63 11.63
CA GLU A 402 8.26 -23.37 11.69
C GLU A 402 9.31 -22.81 10.72
N ILE A 403 8.88 -22.12 9.65
CA ILE A 403 9.73 -21.57 8.60
C ILE A 403 10.08 -20.10 8.86
N ALA A 404 9.11 -19.32 9.33
CA ALA A 404 9.19 -17.87 9.48
C ALA A 404 9.65 -17.49 10.89
N PRO A 405 10.73 -16.67 11.06
CA PRO A 405 11.16 -16.19 12.38
C PRO A 405 10.12 -15.33 13.09
N PHE A 406 9.26 -14.67 12.31
CA PHE A 406 8.13 -13.90 12.79
C PHE A 406 6.89 -14.24 11.97
N LEU A 407 5.77 -14.50 12.65
CA LEU A 407 4.46 -14.68 12.05
C LEU A 407 3.41 -14.06 12.99
N ARG A 408 2.52 -13.25 12.44
CA ARG A 408 1.36 -12.72 13.14
C ARG A 408 0.12 -12.83 12.25
N VAL A 409 -0.95 -13.36 12.82
CA VAL A 409 -2.30 -13.26 12.24
C VAL A 409 -2.87 -11.90 12.58
N LEU A 410 -3.17 -11.11 11.55
CA LEU A 410 -3.74 -9.76 11.70
C LEU A 410 -5.24 -9.81 11.92
N GLY A 411 -5.93 -10.80 11.36
CA GLY A 411 -7.35 -10.99 11.58
C GLY A 411 -7.93 -12.11 10.70
N CYS A 412 -9.12 -12.57 11.08
CA CYS A 412 -9.93 -13.51 10.33
C CYS A 412 -11.35 -12.94 10.29
N TYR A 413 -11.83 -12.56 9.11
CA TYR A 413 -13.02 -11.73 8.97
C TYR A 413 -13.82 -12.09 7.71
N PRO A 414 -15.14 -11.83 7.70
CA PRO A 414 -15.95 -12.05 6.51
C PRO A 414 -15.49 -11.12 5.39
N MET A 415 -15.46 -11.63 4.16
CA MET A 415 -15.18 -10.82 2.97
C MET A 415 -16.35 -9.91 2.66
N ASP A 416 -16.06 -8.68 2.23
CA ASP A 416 -17.06 -7.76 1.69
C ASP A 416 -17.44 -8.23 0.27
N LEU A 417 -18.47 -9.07 0.21
CA LEU A 417 -19.03 -9.60 -1.03
C LEU A 417 -20.23 -8.78 -1.52
N ASP A 418 -20.46 -7.57 -0.98
CA ASP A 418 -21.77 -6.90 -1.09
C ASP A 418 -22.30 -6.82 -2.54
N ALA A 419 -23.45 -7.50 -2.64
CA ALA A 419 -24.49 -7.53 -3.66
C ALA A 419 -24.58 -6.25 -4.51
N GLY A 420 -24.66 -6.46 -5.82
CA GLY A 420 -24.97 -5.39 -6.77
C GLY A 420 -26.19 -4.58 -6.34
N ASP A 421 -26.08 -3.27 -6.47
CA ASP A 421 -27.14 -2.31 -6.21
C ASP A 421 -28.45 -2.74 -6.85
N GLY A 422 -29.33 -3.30 -6.03
CA GLY A 422 -30.69 -3.71 -6.39
C GLY A 422 -31.65 -2.54 -6.57
N GLN A 423 -31.19 -1.37 -7.04
CA GLN A 423 -32.06 -0.21 -7.27
C GLN A 423 -31.91 0.46 -8.65
N ASP A 424 -30.91 0.15 -9.47
CA ASP A 424 -30.75 0.76 -10.80
C ASP A 424 -31.18 -0.13 -11.99
N SER A 425 -31.50 -1.41 -11.77
CA SER A 425 -31.95 -2.31 -12.85
C SER A 425 -33.37 -2.00 -13.38
N ALA A 426 -34.19 -1.27 -12.62
CA ALA A 426 -35.56 -0.93 -13.02
C ALA A 426 -35.65 0.27 -13.98
N LEU A 427 -34.58 1.06 -14.12
CA LEU A 427 -34.54 2.24 -15.00
C LEU A 427 -33.99 1.91 -16.41
N ALA A 428 -33.14 0.88 -16.53
CA ALA A 428 -32.58 0.44 -17.81
C ALA A 428 -33.60 -0.31 -18.69
N GLU A 429 -34.57 -1.01 -18.10
CA GLU A 429 -35.56 -1.80 -18.85
C GLU A 429 -36.69 -0.96 -19.49
N ARG A 430 -36.80 0.34 -19.16
CA ARG A 430 -37.83 1.23 -19.75
C ARG A 430 -37.39 1.99 -21.00
N GLN A 431 -36.11 1.96 -21.37
CA GLN A 431 -35.61 2.68 -22.55
C GLN A 431 -35.37 1.80 -23.79
N LEU A 432 -35.55 0.49 -23.70
CA LEU A 432 -35.36 -0.45 -24.81
C LEU A 432 -36.63 -0.78 -25.61
N SER A 433 -37.72 -0.02 -25.43
CA SER A 433 -38.99 -0.21 -26.16
C SER A 433 -39.37 0.97 -27.07
N SER A 434 -38.39 1.65 -27.67
CA SER A 434 -38.66 2.48 -28.86
C SER A 434 -37.39 2.77 -29.64
N ASN A 435 -37.09 1.95 -30.65
CA ASN A 435 -36.80 2.41 -32.01
C ASN A 435 -36.37 1.24 -32.90
N GLY A 436 -37.12 1.03 -33.96
CA GLY A 436 -36.88 0.01 -34.97
C GLY A 436 -35.82 0.42 -35.99
N ALA A 437 -35.05 -0.58 -36.38
CA ALA A 437 -34.51 -0.89 -37.71
C ALA A 437 -34.10 0.26 -38.66
N SER A 438 -32.79 0.35 -38.91
CA SER A 438 -32.24 0.59 -40.26
C SER A 438 -30.82 0.01 -40.38
N ASN A 439 -30.55 -0.67 -41.49
CA ASN A 439 -29.37 -1.49 -41.83
C ASN A 439 -27.98 -0.81 -41.70
N PRO A 440 -26.89 -1.59 -41.51
CA PRO A 440 -25.51 -1.10 -41.57
C PRO A 440 -24.92 -1.20 -42.99
N PRO A 441 -23.88 -0.41 -43.33
CA PRO A 441 -23.01 -0.72 -44.45
C PRO A 441 -21.73 -1.46 -44.00
N GLU A 442 -21.42 -2.53 -44.74
CA GLU A 442 -20.12 -3.16 -44.99
C GLU A 442 -19.00 -2.11 -45.25
N SER A 443 -17.69 -2.31 -45.15
CA SER A 443 -16.78 -3.37 -44.70
C SER A 443 -15.37 -2.77 -44.89
N THR A 444 -14.43 -2.98 -43.97
CA THR A 444 -13.00 -3.10 -44.33
C THR A 444 -12.31 -3.94 -43.26
N THR A 445 -12.06 -5.18 -43.63
CA THR A 445 -11.23 -6.16 -42.94
C THR A 445 -9.76 -5.96 -43.32
N ALA A 446 -8.87 -6.12 -42.34
CA ALA A 446 -7.62 -6.89 -42.39
C ALA A 446 -6.56 -6.23 -41.51
N GLU A 447 -6.22 -6.88 -40.39
CA GLU A 447 -4.85 -7.24 -40.03
C GLU A 447 -4.88 -7.90 -38.65
N ASP A 448 -5.26 -9.17 -38.64
CA ASP A 448 -4.82 -10.13 -37.63
C ASP A 448 -4.54 -11.46 -38.33
N ALA A 449 -3.42 -12.06 -37.94
CA ALA A 449 -2.87 -13.36 -38.34
C ALA A 449 -2.11 -13.44 -39.69
N LEU A 450 -0.77 -13.45 -39.62
CA LEU A 450 0.10 -14.52 -40.17
C LEU A 450 1.59 -14.30 -39.82
N LEU A 451 2.17 -15.32 -39.16
CA LEU A 451 3.56 -15.85 -39.25
C LEU A 451 4.69 -15.03 -38.58
N LEU A 452 5.47 -15.54 -37.62
CA LEU A 452 6.07 -16.87 -37.47
C LEU A 452 6.62 -17.44 -38.78
N SER A 453 7.62 -16.77 -39.34
CA SER A 453 8.69 -17.44 -40.09
C SER A 453 9.99 -16.69 -39.88
N GLY A 454 11.01 -17.38 -39.38
CA GLY A 454 12.38 -16.87 -39.39
C GLY A 454 12.82 -16.59 -40.82
N ALA A 455 13.10 -15.32 -41.10
CA ALA A 455 13.87 -14.90 -42.25
C ALA A 455 14.77 -13.75 -41.81
N ALA A 456 16.07 -13.94 -41.97
CA ALA A 456 17.09 -12.93 -41.71
C ALA A 456 16.82 -11.69 -42.56
N PHE A 457 16.50 -10.57 -41.91
CA PHE A 457 16.54 -9.25 -42.55
C PHE A 457 17.95 -8.67 -42.51
N PRO A 458 18.36 -7.91 -43.54
CA PRO A 458 19.76 -7.74 -43.88
C PRO A 458 20.47 -6.95 -42.80
N ARG A 459 21.64 -7.44 -42.39
CA ARG A 459 22.67 -6.63 -41.73
C ARG A 459 22.88 -5.38 -42.60
N ARG A 460 22.32 -4.24 -42.19
CA ARG A 460 22.92 -2.95 -42.51
C ARG A 460 24.28 -2.98 -41.81
N THR A 461 25.30 -3.36 -42.57
CA THR A 461 26.68 -3.07 -42.23
C THR A 461 26.72 -1.60 -41.84
N GLY A 462 27.12 -1.34 -40.60
CA GLY A 462 27.40 0.01 -40.13
C GLY A 462 28.45 0.60 -41.07
N SER A 463 27.99 1.39 -42.03
CA SER A 463 28.82 2.41 -42.64
C SER A 463 29.22 3.31 -41.48
N GLN A 464 30.50 3.22 -41.10
CA GLN A 464 31.14 4.18 -40.22
C GLN A 464 30.82 5.59 -40.74
N ARG A 465 29.82 6.24 -40.14
CA ARG A 465 29.76 7.69 -40.13
C ARG A 465 30.93 8.13 -39.26
N LYS A 466 32.08 8.36 -39.90
CA LYS A 466 33.04 9.38 -39.46
C LYS A 466 32.33 10.72 -39.58
N SER A 467 31.54 11.07 -38.57
CA SER A 467 31.09 12.43 -38.32
C SER A 467 31.76 12.87 -37.04
N SER A 468 32.67 13.84 -37.18
CA SER A 468 33.22 14.70 -36.15
C SER A 468 32.36 14.78 -34.88
N GLU A 469 32.76 14.04 -33.83
CA GLU A 469 32.14 14.11 -32.51
C GLU A 469 32.60 15.41 -31.82
N SER A 470 31.73 16.42 -31.82
CA SER A 470 31.62 17.25 -30.62
C SER A 470 30.93 16.37 -29.58
N SER A 471 31.71 15.78 -28.67
CA SER A 471 31.23 15.00 -27.53
C SER A 471 30.34 15.87 -26.62
N SER A 472 29.06 16.00 -26.94
CA SER A 472 28.07 16.58 -26.04
C SER A 472 27.81 15.60 -24.90
N ALA A 473 27.78 16.11 -23.66
CA ALA A 473 27.46 15.31 -22.48
C ALA A 473 26.13 14.56 -22.66
N PRO A 474 26.01 13.32 -22.17
CA PRO A 474 24.79 12.53 -22.30
C PRO A 474 23.65 13.22 -21.54
N VAL A 475 22.46 13.32 -22.14
CA VAL A 475 21.31 13.96 -21.49
C VAL A 475 20.56 12.95 -20.62
N VAL A 476 20.43 13.24 -19.32
CA VAL A 476 19.74 12.37 -18.36
C VAL A 476 18.55 13.10 -17.76
N ALA A 477 17.35 12.61 -18.04
CA ALA A 477 16.14 13.13 -17.44
C ALA A 477 16.00 12.70 -15.97
N PHE A 478 15.42 13.54 -15.13
CA PHE A 478 15.09 13.19 -13.75
C PHE A 478 13.76 13.82 -13.36
N GLN A 479 13.02 13.18 -12.45
CA GLN A 479 11.80 13.78 -11.93
C GLN A 479 12.10 14.86 -10.90
N GLY A 480 11.47 16.03 -11.06
CA GLY A 480 11.63 17.21 -10.21
C GLY A 480 12.30 18.37 -10.96
N ILE A 481 12.70 19.38 -10.20
CA ILE A 481 13.49 20.52 -10.69
C ILE A 481 14.94 20.44 -10.21
N TYR A 482 15.82 21.31 -10.71
CA TYR A 482 17.20 21.40 -10.19
C TYR A 482 17.21 21.62 -8.66
N GLY A 483 18.07 20.91 -7.95
CA GLY A 483 18.10 20.79 -6.50
C GLY A 483 17.34 19.58 -5.96
N ALA A 484 16.52 18.89 -6.76
CA ALA A 484 15.81 17.68 -6.31
C ALA A 484 16.77 16.52 -6.02
N TYR A 485 16.38 15.62 -5.11
CA TYR A 485 17.16 14.41 -4.80
C TYR A 485 17.44 13.55 -6.04
N SER A 486 16.48 13.47 -6.97
CA SER A 486 16.63 12.75 -8.24
C SER A 486 17.74 13.33 -9.14
N GLU A 487 18.04 14.64 -9.06
CA GLU A 487 19.16 15.25 -9.80
C GLU A 487 20.50 14.72 -9.29
N ALA A 488 20.68 14.70 -7.97
CA ALA A 488 21.91 14.20 -7.36
C ALA A 488 22.17 12.74 -7.76
N VAL A 489 21.13 11.90 -7.70
CA VAL A 489 21.21 10.50 -8.12
C VAL A 489 21.47 10.37 -9.63
N ALA A 490 20.92 11.26 -10.46
CA ALA A 490 21.20 11.28 -11.91
C ALA A 490 22.69 11.58 -12.20
N LEU A 491 23.26 12.56 -11.51
CA LEU A 491 24.67 12.92 -11.62
C LEU A 491 25.61 11.81 -11.13
N GLU A 492 25.21 11.07 -10.09
CA GLU A 492 25.95 9.91 -9.60
C GLU A 492 25.78 8.68 -10.49
N ALA A 493 24.59 8.47 -11.06
CA ALA A 493 24.31 7.38 -12.01
C ALA A 493 25.10 7.52 -13.29
N VAL A 494 25.18 8.74 -13.83
CA VAL A 494 25.89 9.05 -15.07
C VAL A 494 26.79 10.28 -14.85
N PRO A 495 28.03 10.09 -14.35
CA PRO A 495 28.94 11.19 -14.12
C PRO A 495 29.21 12.00 -15.40
N GLY A 496 29.09 13.32 -15.30
CA GLY A 496 29.30 14.23 -16.44
C GLY A 496 28.10 14.34 -17.39
N CYS A 497 26.92 13.81 -17.03
CA CYS A 497 25.70 14.02 -17.80
C CYS A 497 25.21 15.47 -17.73
N GLN A 498 24.37 15.84 -18.70
CA GLN A 498 23.53 17.03 -18.63
C GLN A 498 22.17 16.64 -18.03
N PRO A 499 21.87 17.02 -16.77
CA PRO A 499 20.61 16.71 -16.13
C PRO A 499 19.45 17.54 -16.74
N LEU A 500 18.36 16.86 -17.09
CA LEU A 500 17.14 17.44 -17.68
C LEU A 500 15.96 17.30 -16.69
N PRO A 501 15.50 18.39 -16.05
CA PRO A 501 14.39 18.33 -15.11
C PRO A 501 13.06 18.01 -15.80
N CYS A 502 12.24 17.19 -15.16
CA CYS A 502 10.90 16.81 -15.60
C CYS A 502 9.92 16.96 -14.44
N GLU A 503 8.96 17.89 -14.56
CA GLU A 503 8.00 18.17 -13.48
C GLU A 503 7.15 16.95 -13.07
N HIS A 504 6.83 16.09 -14.03
CA HIS A 504 6.02 14.89 -13.81
C HIS A 504 6.77 13.62 -14.22
N PHE A 505 6.46 12.49 -13.58
CA PHE A 505 7.00 11.19 -13.95
C PHE A 505 6.77 10.88 -15.44
N GLU A 506 5.55 11.09 -15.94
CA GLU A 506 5.20 10.80 -17.35
C GLU A 506 6.05 11.62 -18.33
N THR A 507 6.38 12.87 -17.99
CA THR A 507 7.26 13.72 -18.82
C THR A 507 8.63 13.07 -19.01
N ALA A 508 9.21 12.48 -17.95
CA ALA A 508 10.48 11.76 -18.06
C ALA A 508 10.39 10.57 -19.03
N PHE A 509 9.30 9.81 -19.02
CA PHE A 509 9.07 8.73 -19.98
C PHE A 509 8.89 9.24 -21.42
N GLN A 510 8.20 10.37 -21.60
CA GLN A 510 7.97 11.00 -22.90
C GLN A 510 9.28 11.49 -23.52
N VAL A 511 10.12 12.21 -22.77
CA VAL A 511 11.40 12.73 -23.29
C VAL A 511 12.37 11.61 -23.67
N LEU A 512 12.36 10.49 -22.95
CA LEU A 512 13.09 9.28 -23.37
C LEU A 512 12.53 8.71 -24.66
N SER A 513 11.21 8.60 -24.77
CA SER A 513 10.56 8.03 -25.96
C SER A 513 10.78 8.90 -27.20
N GLN A 514 10.95 10.22 -27.02
CA GLN A 514 11.14 11.22 -28.07
C GLN A 514 12.60 11.52 -28.43
N TRP A 515 13.57 10.79 -27.87
CA TRP A 515 15.00 11.02 -28.12
C TRP A 515 15.54 12.36 -27.63
N LEU A 516 14.86 12.98 -26.66
CA LEU A 516 15.31 14.22 -26.01
C LEU A 516 16.23 13.95 -24.81
N ALA A 517 16.17 12.75 -24.24
CA ALA A 517 17.13 12.25 -23.27
C ALA A 517 17.55 10.82 -23.63
N GLU A 518 18.75 10.43 -23.17
CA GLU A 518 19.31 9.10 -23.37
C GLU A 518 18.89 8.14 -22.25
N GLN A 519 18.80 8.65 -21.02
CA GLN A 519 18.37 7.91 -19.85
C GLN A 519 17.48 8.76 -18.95
N ALA A 520 16.71 8.11 -18.07
CA ALA A 520 15.97 8.77 -16.99
C ALA A 520 16.28 8.13 -15.65
N VAL A 521 16.41 8.95 -14.60
CA VAL A 521 16.51 8.48 -13.21
C VAL A 521 15.24 8.85 -12.47
N LEU A 522 14.55 7.84 -11.95
CA LEU A 522 13.26 7.98 -11.29
C LEU A 522 13.26 7.25 -9.95
N PRO A 523 12.72 7.86 -8.87
CA PRO A 523 12.47 7.14 -7.63
C PRO A 523 11.34 6.12 -7.86
N ILE A 524 11.51 4.90 -7.35
CA ILE A 524 10.49 3.83 -7.48
C ILE A 524 10.00 3.30 -6.12
N GLU A 525 10.77 3.47 -5.04
CA GLU A 525 10.41 2.97 -3.72
C GLU A 525 11.12 3.78 -2.63
N SER A 526 10.45 3.98 -1.50
CA SER A 526 11.00 4.64 -0.31
C SER A 526 10.79 3.77 0.93
N SER A 527 11.75 3.75 1.87
CA SER A 527 11.58 3.05 3.16
C SER A 527 10.42 3.65 3.98
N THR A 528 10.14 4.93 3.80
CA THR A 528 9.03 5.62 4.47
C THR A 528 7.72 5.44 3.71
N HIS A 529 7.66 5.70 2.41
CA HIS A 529 6.38 5.71 1.69
C HIS A 529 6.04 4.39 0.99
N GLY A 530 6.99 3.45 0.97
CA GLY A 530 6.94 2.24 0.16
C GLY A 530 7.01 2.54 -1.33
N SER A 531 6.36 1.72 -2.15
CA SER A 531 6.43 1.80 -3.60
C SER A 531 5.78 3.06 -4.18
N ILE A 532 6.43 3.64 -5.20
CA ILE A 532 5.95 4.81 -5.94
C ILE A 532 5.17 4.34 -7.16
N HIS A 533 3.85 4.30 -6.96
CA HIS A 533 2.99 3.51 -7.81
C HIS A 533 2.87 3.99 -9.25
N ALA A 534 2.92 5.31 -9.47
CA ALA A 534 2.85 5.92 -10.78
C ALA A 534 3.97 5.45 -11.73
N VAL A 535 5.18 5.18 -11.20
CA VAL A 535 6.32 4.73 -12.02
C VAL A 535 6.10 3.32 -12.55
N TYR A 536 5.55 2.42 -11.72
CA TYR A 536 5.20 1.06 -12.13
C TYR A 536 4.17 1.01 -13.26
N ASP A 537 3.15 1.89 -13.21
CA ASP A 537 2.13 1.97 -14.25
C ASP A 537 2.73 2.48 -15.58
N LEU A 538 3.60 3.50 -15.50
CA LEU A 538 4.30 4.06 -16.65
C LEU A 538 5.26 3.05 -17.28
N LEU A 539 5.92 2.20 -16.48
CA LEU A 539 6.77 1.11 -17.00
C LEU A 539 6.00 0.11 -17.86
N ILE A 540 4.74 -0.16 -17.57
CA ILE A 540 3.89 -1.00 -18.41
C ILE A 540 3.50 -0.26 -19.69
N ARG A 541 3.06 0.99 -19.55
CA ARG A 541 2.55 1.80 -20.67
C ARG A 541 3.62 2.12 -21.71
N TYR A 542 4.83 2.43 -21.25
CA TYR A 542 5.97 2.75 -22.11
C TYR A 542 6.86 1.53 -22.30
N ARG A 543 7.31 1.27 -23.53
CA ARG A 543 8.26 0.20 -23.85
C ARG A 543 9.72 0.59 -23.53
N LEU A 544 9.97 1.03 -22.29
CA LEU A 544 11.31 1.31 -21.77
C LEU A 544 11.83 0.15 -20.91
N HIS A 545 13.12 0.19 -20.63
CA HIS A 545 13.84 -0.84 -19.88
C HIS A 545 14.59 -0.27 -18.69
N ILE A 546 14.56 -0.99 -17.58
CA ILE A 546 15.42 -0.71 -16.42
C ILE A 546 16.83 -1.19 -16.74
N VAL A 547 17.79 -0.28 -16.66
CA VAL A 547 19.21 -0.52 -16.98
C VAL A 547 20.15 -0.31 -15.78
N GLY A 548 19.62 0.17 -14.66
CA GLY A 548 20.36 0.34 -13.42
C GLY A 548 19.45 0.63 -12.24
N GLU A 549 20.00 0.49 -11.03
CA GLU A 549 19.37 0.93 -9.79
C GLU A 549 20.38 1.62 -8.88
N ARG A 550 19.88 2.52 -8.03
CA ARG A 550 20.64 3.12 -6.93
C ARG A 550 19.77 3.22 -5.68
N VAL A 551 20.38 3.12 -4.51
CA VAL A 551 19.75 3.42 -3.23
C VAL A 551 20.47 4.62 -2.65
N SER A 552 19.72 5.65 -2.27
CA SER A 552 20.27 6.88 -1.70
C SER A 552 19.52 7.25 -0.42
N GLU A 553 20.25 7.79 0.55
CA GLU A 553 19.68 8.34 1.77
C GLU A 553 19.12 9.74 1.53
N ILE A 554 17.87 9.95 1.93
CA ILE A 554 17.18 11.22 1.80
C ILE A 554 17.31 12.00 3.11
N HIS A 555 18.25 12.94 3.12
CA HIS A 555 18.45 13.89 4.20
C HIS A 555 17.58 15.14 3.98
N ASN A 556 16.60 15.35 4.85
CA ASN A 556 15.78 16.57 4.84
C ASN A 556 16.46 17.65 5.69
N CYS A 557 16.67 18.82 5.09
CA CYS A 557 17.28 19.97 5.75
C CYS A 557 16.27 21.13 5.82
N LEU A 558 16.35 21.93 6.88
CA LEU A 558 15.66 23.21 6.97
C LEU A 558 16.54 24.29 6.31
N LEU A 559 16.03 24.89 5.24
CA LEU A 559 16.74 25.85 4.39
C LEU A 559 16.10 27.24 4.55
N ALA A 560 16.90 28.27 4.79
CA ALA A 560 16.39 29.64 4.92
C ALA A 560 17.34 30.65 4.28
N LEU A 561 16.90 31.90 4.12
CA LEU A 561 17.78 32.94 3.60
C LEU A 561 18.97 33.18 4.54
N PRO A 562 20.14 33.57 4.01
CA PRO A 562 21.32 33.82 4.82
C PRO A 562 21.06 34.77 6.02
N GLY A 563 21.49 34.33 7.20
CA GLY A 563 21.32 35.05 8.46
C GLY A 563 19.94 34.92 9.12
N THR A 564 19.02 34.11 8.57
CA THR A 564 17.74 33.79 9.21
C THR A 564 17.97 32.81 10.36
N ARG A 565 17.44 33.09 11.55
CA ARG A 565 17.54 32.16 12.68
C ARG A 565 16.33 31.23 12.71
N GLN A 566 16.50 30.04 13.29
CA GLN A 566 15.41 29.07 13.43
C GLN A 566 14.22 29.64 14.23
N GLU A 567 14.47 30.52 15.19
CA GLU A 567 13.45 31.21 16.01
C GLU A 567 12.59 32.22 15.22
N ASP A 568 13.09 32.71 14.08
CA ASP A 568 12.41 33.69 13.24
C ASP A 568 11.44 33.06 12.23
N VAL A 569 11.52 31.73 12.06
CA VAL A 569 10.71 31.00 11.09
C VAL A 569 9.25 30.96 11.55
N ARG A 570 8.36 31.52 10.72
CA ARG A 570 6.90 31.51 10.89
C ARG A 570 6.19 30.69 9.82
N ARG A 571 6.88 30.34 8.75
CA ARG A 571 6.35 29.51 7.67
C ARG A 571 7.36 28.44 7.25
N VAL A 572 6.90 27.20 7.11
CA VAL A 572 7.69 26.12 6.53
C VAL A 572 7.02 25.62 5.26
N ILE A 573 7.78 25.61 4.17
CA ILE A 573 7.32 25.25 2.83
C ILE A 573 8.01 23.96 2.39
N SER A 574 7.26 22.96 1.95
CA SER A 574 7.83 21.79 1.29
C SER A 574 6.74 20.99 0.62
N ASP A 575 7.11 19.85 0.02
CA ASP A 575 6.12 18.90 -0.42
C ASP A 575 5.39 18.24 0.77
N ALA A 576 4.19 17.73 0.52
CA ALA A 576 3.36 17.15 1.59
C ALA A 576 4.04 15.97 2.30
N VAL A 577 4.84 15.19 1.57
CA VAL A 577 5.59 14.04 2.11
C VAL A 577 6.68 14.51 3.06
N ALA A 578 7.55 15.45 2.63
CA ALA A 578 8.59 15.97 3.51
C ALA A 578 8.02 16.69 4.74
N LEU A 579 6.94 17.46 4.59
CA LEU A 579 6.25 18.10 5.72
C LEU A 579 5.74 17.07 6.73
N SER A 580 5.16 15.96 6.27
CA SER A 580 4.67 14.90 7.15
C SER A 580 5.82 14.17 7.83
N HIS A 581 6.93 13.93 7.13
CA HIS A 581 8.07 13.21 7.68
C HIS A 581 8.86 14.03 8.72
N CYS A 582 8.85 15.34 8.57
CA CYS A 582 9.48 16.28 9.49
C CYS A 582 8.48 16.89 10.50
N ASP A 583 7.27 16.34 10.62
CA ASP A 583 6.17 16.92 11.41
C ASP A 583 6.56 17.20 12.87
N ALA A 584 7.24 16.24 13.53
CA ALA A 584 7.69 16.41 14.92
C ALA A 584 8.63 17.61 15.08
N PHE A 585 9.57 17.79 14.14
CA PHE A 585 10.48 18.93 14.13
C PHE A 585 9.73 20.24 13.81
N VAL A 586 8.87 20.24 12.79
CA VAL A 586 8.10 21.44 12.39
C VAL A 586 7.17 21.90 13.52
N ARG A 587 6.55 20.98 14.28
CA ARG A 587 5.73 21.30 15.46
C ARG A 587 6.53 21.90 16.61
N SER A 588 7.84 21.63 16.69
CA SER A 588 8.72 22.22 17.71
C SER A 588 8.99 23.71 17.44
N LEU A 589 8.74 24.19 16.22
CA LEU A 589 8.93 25.59 15.85
C LEU A 589 7.73 26.45 16.30
N PRO A 590 7.97 27.61 16.93
CA PRO A 590 6.92 28.40 17.57
C PRO A 590 6.01 29.11 16.54
N GLY A 591 4.75 28.66 16.47
CA GLY A 591 3.70 29.34 15.68
C GLY A 591 3.89 29.22 14.17
N VAL A 592 4.54 28.15 13.70
CA VAL A 592 4.81 27.94 12.28
C VAL A 592 3.57 27.48 11.51
N VAL A 593 3.32 28.13 10.37
CA VAL A 593 2.35 27.71 9.36
C VAL A 593 3.03 26.84 8.32
N ARG A 594 2.38 25.74 7.93
CA ARG A 594 2.86 24.83 6.89
C ARG A 594 2.25 25.21 5.55
N GLN A 595 3.07 25.20 4.51
CA GLN A 595 2.62 25.42 3.14
C GLN A 595 3.11 24.27 2.27
N ALA A 596 2.17 23.48 1.76
CA ALA A 596 2.49 22.39 0.84
C ALA A 596 2.71 22.93 -0.58
N VAL A 597 3.72 22.39 -1.26
CA VAL A 597 3.98 22.57 -2.69
C VAL A 597 4.18 21.20 -3.34
N ASP A 598 4.40 21.14 -4.65
CA ASP A 598 4.52 19.85 -5.36
C ASP A 598 5.91 19.20 -5.21
N ASP A 599 6.95 19.98 -4.92
CA ASP A 599 8.35 19.51 -4.94
C ASP A 599 9.21 20.24 -3.87
N THR A 600 10.12 19.51 -3.23
CA THR A 600 10.96 20.04 -2.14
C THR A 600 11.99 21.06 -2.63
N ALA A 601 12.56 20.88 -3.82
CA ALA A 601 13.45 21.86 -4.42
C ALA A 601 12.67 23.09 -4.91
N GLN A 602 11.43 22.91 -5.38
CA GLN A 602 10.54 24.03 -5.68
C GLN A 602 10.24 24.86 -4.43
N ALA A 603 10.13 24.25 -3.25
CA ALA A 603 9.98 24.98 -2.00
C ALA A 603 11.19 25.87 -1.70
N ALA A 604 12.41 25.33 -1.87
CA ALA A 604 13.65 26.09 -1.70
C ALA A 604 13.72 27.26 -2.68
N LYS A 605 13.38 27.02 -3.95
CA LYS A 605 13.30 28.08 -4.98
C LYS A 605 12.32 29.18 -4.59
N ILE A 606 11.12 28.84 -4.11
CA ILE A 606 10.10 29.81 -3.68
C ILE A 606 10.62 30.70 -2.55
N VAL A 607 11.25 30.13 -1.52
CA VAL A 607 11.81 30.90 -0.41
C VAL A 607 12.89 31.87 -0.89
N ALA A 608 13.78 31.40 -1.77
CA ALA A 608 14.86 32.21 -2.33
C ALA A 608 14.33 33.37 -3.20
N GLU A 609 13.45 33.08 -4.16
CA GLU A 609 12.94 34.08 -5.12
C GLU A 609 12.07 35.15 -4.47
N ASN A 610 11.32 34.79 -3.42
CA ASN A 610 10.44 35.74 -2.73
C ASN A 610 11.15 36.56 -1.65
N GLY A 611 12.36 36.18 -1.24
CA GLY A 611 13.11 36.93 -0.22
C GLY A 611 12.47 36.90 1.17
N TRP A 612 11.70 35.86 1.50
CA TRP A 612 11.00 35.73 2.79
C TRP A 612 11.96 35.36 3.92
N ARG A 613 12.21 36.31 4.84
CA ARG A 613 13.06 36.09 6.03
C ARG A 613 12.35 35.37 7.16
N ASP A 614 11.02 35.29 7.11
CA ASP A 614 10.17 34.56 8.07
C ASP A 614 9.77 33.17 7.54
N ALA A 615 10.29 32.76 6.39
CA ALA A 615 10.00 31.47 5.78
C ALA A 615 11.25 30.60 5.68
N ALA A 616 11.04 29.30 5.80
CA ALA A 616 12.04 28.28 5.52
C ALA A 616 11.45 27.21 4.59
N ALA A 617 12.31 26.54 3.84
CA ALA A 617 11.96 25.38 3.02
C ALA A 617 12.50 24.11 3.65
N ILE A 618 11.81 22.98 3.48
CA ILE A 618 12.42 21.66 3.68
C ILE A 618 12.89 21.15 2.32
N GLY A 619 14.17 20.80 2.20
CA GLY A 619 14.74 20.31 0.95
C GLY A 619 16.15 19.74 1.11
N SER A 620 16.80 19.47 -0.02
CA SER A 620 18.16 18.92 -0.07
C SER A 620 19.22 20.01 0.16
N GLU A 621 20.42 19.61 0.60
CA GLU A 621 21.56 20.53 0.67
C GLU A 621 21.94 21.10 -0.70
N ARG A 622 21.81 20.29 -1.76
CA ARG A 622 22.01 20.72 -3.14
C ARG A 622 21.09 21.88 -3.51
N ALA A 623 19.82 21.83 -3.11
CA ALA A 623 18.89 22.93 -3.33
C ALA A 623 19.32 24.19 -2.57
N ALA A 624 19.89 24.05 -1.37
CA ALA A 624 20.42 25.17 -0.61
C ALA A 624 21.57 25.87 -1.35
N GLU A 625 22.54 25.10 -1.84
CA GLU A 625 23.67 25.61 -2.64
C GLU A 625 23.20 26.29 -3.92
N LEU A 626 22.27 25.65 -4.64
CA LEU A 626 21.79 26.14 -5.94
C LEU A 626 21.01 27.45 -5.81
N TYR A 627 20.19 27.59 -4.77
CA TYR A 627 19.32 28.74 -4.57
C TYR A 627 19.88 29.78 -3.60
N GLY A 628 21.12 29.61 -3.13
CA GLY A 628 21.78 30.56 -2.23
C GLY A 628 21.14 30.65 -0.84
N LEU A 629 20.60 29.54 -0.34
CA LEU A 629 20.04 29.42 1.00
C LEU A 629 21.07 28.82 1.98
N GLU A 630 20.91 29.14 3.26
CA GLU A 630 21.65 28.52 4.35
C GLU A 630 20.89 27.31 4.91
N VAL A 631 21.62 26.24 5.19
CA VAL A 631 21.11 25.09 5.93
C VAL A 631 21.14 25.44 7.42
N ILE A 632 19.97 25.75 7.99
CA ILE A 632 19.83 26.15 9.40
C ILE A 632 19.57 24.96 10.34
N ALA A 633 19.11 23.83 9.80
CA ALA A 633 19.07 22.55 10.50
C ALA A 633 19.22 21.37 9.51
N ARG A 634 19.91 20.31 9.93
CA ARG A 634 20.13 19.08 9.16
C ARG A 634 19.39 17.91 9.79
N ASP A 635 19.08 16.91 8.97
CA ASP A 635 18.43 15.66 9.40
C ASP A 635 17.20 15.88 10.27
N ILE A 636 16.33 16.80 9.84
CA ILE A 636 15.12 17.17 10.58
C ILE A 636 14.01 16.13 10.46
N GLN A 637 14.25 15.04 9.74
CA GLN A 637 13.35 13.88 9.69
C GLN A 637 13.33 13.09 11.00
N GLY A 638 12.17 12.52 11.34
CA GLY A 638 12.01 11.76 12.58
C GLY A 638 12.70 10.40 12.57
N GLY A 639 13.75 10.25 13.38
CA GLY A 639 14.26 9.00 13.95
C GLY A 639 14.96 8.00 13.01
N GLN A 640 14.35 7.60 11.89
CA GLN A 640 14.83 6.53 11.01
C GLN A 640 15.35 7.09 9.67
N PRO A 641 16.40 6.48 9.09
CA PRO A 641 16.93 6.90 7.80
C PRO A 641 15.90 6.63 6.68
N ASN A 642 15.66 7.65 5.85
CA ASN A 642 14.77 7.55 4.70
C ASN A 642 15.54 7.12 3.47
N MET A 643 15.57 5.81 3.20
CA MET A 643 16.16 5.27 1.98
C MET A 643 15.19 5.44 0.83
N CYS A 644 15.69 5.91 -0.31
CA CYS A 644 14.95 5.91 -1.57
C CYS A 644 15.70 5.09 -2.61
N ARG A 645 14.99 4.16 -3.23
CA ARG A 645 15.47 3.36 -4.35
C ARG A 645 15.06 4.04 -5.65
N PHE A 646 16.05 4.31 -6.48
CA PHE A 646 15.93 4.88 -7.81
C PHE A 646 16.25 3.84 -8.87
N ILE A 647 15.60 3.96 -10.01
CA ILE A 647 15.89 3.17 -11.21
C ILE A 647 16.36 4.08 -12.34
N THR A 648 17.28 3.55 -13.14
CA THR A 648 17.72 4.17 -14.38
C THR A 648 17.01 3.49 -15.55
N LEU A 649 16.36 4.28 -16.39
CA LEU A 649 15.63 3.83 -17.57
C LEU A 649 16.38 4.16 -18.85
N ALA A 650 16.24 3.29 -19.85
CA ALA A 650 16.69 3.53 -21.21
C ALA A 650 15.69 2.95 -22.23
N ARG A 651 15.82 3.38 -23.49
CA ARG A 651 15.02 2.85 -24.61
C ARG A 651 15.43 1.42 -24.98
N GLU A 652 16.72 1.12 -24.91
CA GLU A 652 17.25 -0.19 -25.24
C GLU A 652 17.58 -0.95 -23.96
N PRO A 653 17.28 -2.26 -23.89
CA PRO A 653 17.69 -3.07 -22.76
C PRO A 653 19.22 -3.15 -22.71
N LEU A 654 19.77 -3.27 -21.51
CA LEU A 654 21.19 -3.50 -21.35
C LEU A 654 21.55 -4.85 -21.98
N VAL A 655 22.46 -4.84 -22.95
CA VAL A 655 22.98 -6.08 -23.53
C VAL A 655 23.89 -6.72 -22.50
N THR A 656 23.37 -7.74 -21.80
CA THR A 656 24.09 -8.49 -20.79
C THR A 656 25.16 -9.35 -21.46
N ALA A 657 26.38 -8.82 -21.62
CA ALA A 657 27.55 -9.68 -21.75
C ALA A 657 27.78 -10.40 -20.41
N ARG A 658 28.55 -11.49 -20.39
CA ARG A 658 29.12 -12.07 -19.15
C ARG A 658 30.12 -11.09 -18.53
N LEU A 659 29.63 -9.92 -18.11
CA LEU A 659 30.36 -8.91 -17.37
C LEU A 659 30.65 -9.52 -16.01
N GLY A 660 31.94 -9.70 -15.70
CA GLY A 660 32.38 -10.42 -14.51
C GLY A 660 31.76 -9.89 -13.20
N ALA A 661 31.71 -10.77 -12.20
CA ALA A 661 31.51 -10.57 -10.75
C ALA A 661 30.50 -9.51 -10.25
N SER A 662 29.62 -8.98 -11.08
CA SER A 662 28.51 -8.13 -10.66
C SER A 662 27.27 -8.99 -10.47
N VAL A 663 26.62 -8.82 -9.33
CA VAL A 663 25.34 -9.46 -9.07
C VAL A 663 24.28 -8.72 -9.89
N PHE A 664 23.48 -9.46 -10.67
CA PHE A 664 22.41 -8.89 -11.50
C PHE A 664 21.05 -9.07 -10.84
N LYS A 665 20.16 -8.11 -11.11
CA LYS A 665 18.75 -8.16 -10.77
C LYS A 665 17.95 -8.11 -12.07
N THR A 666 16.92 -8.94 -12.16
CA THR A 666 15.94 -8.93 -13.25
C THR A 666 14.58 -8.58 -12.68
N SER A 667 13.94 -7.57 -13.26
CA SER A 667 12.58 -7.15 -12.91
C SER A 667 11.61 -7.66 -13.96
N VAL A 668 10.52 -8.27 -13.50
CA VAL A 668 9.46 -8.80 -14.35
C VAL A 668 8.10 -8.37 -13.80
N VAL A 669 7.16 -8.10 -14.70
CA VAL A 669 5.75 -7.92 -14.36
C VAL A 669 4.94 -9.01 -15.06
N PHE A 670 3.97 -9.59 -14.37
CA PHE A 670 3.08 -10.60 -14.94
C PHE A 670 1.69 -10.60 -14.28
N SER A 671 0.70 -11.17 -14.96
CA SER A 671 -0.59 -11.51 -14.37
C SER A 671 -0.78 -13.03 -14.37
N VAL A 672 -1.51 -13.52 -13.39
CA VAL A 672 -1.87 -14.94 -13.28
C VAL A 672 -3.39 -15.10 -13.48
N PRO A 673 -3.84 -16.22 -14.07
CA PRO A 673 -5.28 -16.49 -14.16
C PRO A 673 -5.94 -16.49 -12.79
N ASP A 674 -7.20 -16.06 -12.72
CA ASP A 674 -8.00 -16.06 -11.49
C ASP A 674 -8.45 -17.49 -11.12
N SER A 675 -7.51 -18.30 -10.66
CA SER A 675 -7.76 -19.65 -10.15
C SER A 675 -6.81 -20.00 -9.02
N ALA A 676 -7.27 -20.88 -8.13
CA ALA A 676 -6.53 -21.25 -6.93
C ALA A 676 -5.13 -21.78 -7.27
N GLY A 677 -4.13 -21.28 -6.53
CA GLY A 677 -2.75 -21.75 -6.61
C GLY A 677 -1.96 -21.29 -7.85
N GLN A 678 -2.52 -20.44 -8.74
CA GLN A 678 -1.76 -19.95 -9.90
C GLN A 678 -0.59 -19.05 -9.52
N LEU A 679 -0.79 -18.18 -8.52
CA LEU A 679 0.31 -17.38 -7.97
C LEU A 679 1.45 -18.29 -7.48
N PHE A 680 1.11 -19.38 -6.79
CA PHE A 680 2.12 -20.34 -6.35
C PHE A 680 2.84 -21.00 -7.52
N LYS A 681 2.13 -21.43 -8.57
CA LYS A 681 2.75 -22.00 -9.78
C LYS A 681 3.70 -21.00 -10.44
N ALA A 682 3.29 -19.75 -10.59
CA ALA A 682 4.12 -18.68 -11.11
C ALA A 682 5.39 -18.46 -10.26
N LEU A 683 5.28 -18.47 -8.92
CA LEU A 683 6.43 -18.28 -8.05
C LEU A 683 7.34 -19.52 -7.95
N SER A 684 6.80 -20.71 -8.21
CA SER A 684 7.56 -21.97 -8.21
C SER A 684 8.68 -22.00 -9.25
N VAL A 685 8.52 -21.25 -10.34
CA VAL A 685 9.48 -21.24 -11.46
C VAL A 685 10.84 -20.73 -11.01
N PHE A 686 10.86 -19.77 -10.08
CA PHE A 686 12.07 -19.18 -9.50
C PHE A 686 12.70 -20.12 -8.48
N ALA A 687 11.88 -20.68 -7.59
CA ALA A 687 12.37 -21.48 -6.48
C ALA A 687 12.96 -22.83 -6.89
N ILE A 688 12.36 -23.52 -7.87
CA ILE A 688 12.89 -24.79 -8.41
C ILE A 688 14.28 -24.58 -9.07
N ARG A 689 14.64 -23.33 -9.34
CA ARG A 689 15.89 -22.92 -10.00
C ARG A 689 16.82 -22.13 -9.06
N ASP A 690 16.54 -22.12 -7.77
CA ASP A 690 17.30 -21.37 -6.75
C ASP A 690 17.48 -19.88 -7.09
N LEU A 691 16.50 -19.28 -7.78
CA LEU A 691 16.48 -17.83 -8.03
C LEU A 691 15.86 -17.13 -6.82
N ASP A 692 16.62 -16.22 -6.22
CA ASP A 692 16.17 -15.44 -5.07
C ASP A 692 15.27 -14.28 -5.50
N MET A 693 14.10 -14.14 -4.89
CA MET A 693 13.18 -13.05 -5.15
C MET A 693 13.33 -11.99 -4.06
N THR A 694 13.77 -10.80 -4.44
CA THR A 694 14.03 -9.70 -3.49
C THR A 694 12.82 -8.81 -3.24
N LYS A 695 11.85 -8.79 -4.16
CA LYS A 695 10.63 -7.97 -4.04
C LYS A 695 9.47 -8.67 -4.75
N ILE A 696 8.28 -8.60 -4.15
CA ILE A 696 7.02 -8.95 -4.80
C ILE A 696 5.92 -7.98 -4.38
N GLU A 697 5.19 -7.47 -5.35
CA GLU A 697 4.14 -6.49 -5.12
C GLU A 697 2.92 -6.78 -5.98
N SER A 698 1.75 -6.78 -5.35
CA SER A 698 0.46 -6.96 -6.03
C SER A 698 -0.16 -5.61 -6.35
N ARG A 699 -0.49 -5.36 -7.62
CA ARG A 699 -1.10 -4.11 -8.08
C ARG A 699 -2.44 -4.30 -8.78
N PRO A 700 -3.51 -3.67 -8.28
CA PRO A 700 -4.81 -3.68 -8.95
C PRO A 700 -4.72 -3.24 -10.41
N MET A 701 -5.31 -4.02 -11.32
CA MET A 701 -5.45 -3.67 -12.72
C MET A 701 -6.50 -2.57 -12.88
N ARG A 702 -6.18 -1.56 -13.70
CA ARG A 702 -7.02 -0.38 -13.94
C ARG A 702 -8.10 -0.58 -15.02
N SER A 703 -8.16 -1.74 -15.66
CA SER A 703 -9.14 -2.05 -16.70
C SER A 703 -9.45 -3.55 -16.78
N HIS A 704 -10.75 -3.86 -16.82
CA HIS A 704 -11.47 -5.14 -16.84
C HIS A 704 -12.04 -5.60 -15.48
N PRO A 705 -13.34 -5.39 -15.22
CA PRO A 705 -14.14 -6.49 -14.67
C PRO A 705 -14.29 -7.51 -15.80
N ILE A 706 -13.58 -8.63 -15.75
CA ILE A 706 -13.88 -9.74 -16.67
C ILE A 706 -15.32 -10.18 -16.37
N GLN A 707 -16.23 -9.98 -17.33
CA GLN A 707 -17.51 -10.69 -17.34
C GLN A 707 -17.20 -12.18 -17.53
N LEU A 708 -17.36 -12.95 -16.46
CA LEU A 708 -17.44 -14.41 -16.56
C LEU A 708 -18.70 -14.76 -17.35
N ALA A 709 -18.55 -15.60 -18.38
CA ALA A 709 -19.65 -16.04 -19.24
C ALA A 709 -20.64 -17.01 -18.54
N ASP A 710 -20.48 -17.27 -17.24
CA ASP A 710 -21.40 -18.09 -16.46
C ASP A 710 -21.88 -17.30 -15.23
N GLY A 711 -23.18 -17.07 -15.14
CA GLY A 711 -23.87 -16.15 -14.22
C GLY A 711 -23.83 -16.50 -12.72
N ALA A 712 -22.66 -16.82 -12.17
CA ALA A 712 -22.39 -16.76 -10.74
C ALA A 712 -21.85 -15.37 -10.39
N VAL A 713 -22.68 -14.54 -9.77
CA VAL A 713 -22.32 -13.19 -9.32
C VAL A 713 -21.31 -13.30 -8.18
N GLY A 714 -20.04 -13.18 -8.51
CA GLY A 714 -18.91 -13.22 -7.56
C GLY A 714 -17.62 -12.73 -8.22
N GLY A 715 -17.66 -11.61 -8.94
CA GLY A 715 -16.47 -11.03 -9.55
C GLY A 715 -15.58 -10.39 -8.48
N ARG A 716 -14.32 -10.83 -8.36
CA ARG A 716 -13.31 -10.15 -7.54
C ARG A 716 -13.11 -8.74 -8.09
N ARG A 717 -13.32 -7.71 -7.26
CA ARG A 717 -13.12 -6.29 -7.65
C ARG A 717 -11.66 -5.94 -7.95
N PHE A 718 -10.71 -6.77 -7.53
CA PHE A 718 -9.29 -6.56 -7.73
C PHE A 718 -8.67 -7.74 -8.49
N GLN A 719 -8.30 -7.52 -9.75
CA GLN A 719 -7.32 -8.35 -10.46
C GLN A 719 -5.94 -7.75 -10.29
N TYR A 720 -4.90 -8.56 -10.11
CA TYR A 720 -3.57 -8.06 -9.76
C TYR A 720 -2.52 -8.34 -10.84
N LEU A 721 -1.75 -7.30 -11.17
CA LEU A 721 -0.42 -7.43 -11.76
C LEU A 721 0.60 -7.64 -10.64
N LEU A 722 1.54 -8.54 -10.87
CA LEU A 722 2.58 -8.90 -9.93
C LEU A 722 3.91 -8.39 -10.46
N TYR A 723 4.53 -7.50 -9.69
CA TYR A 723 5.88 -7.03 -9.97
C TYR A 723 6.86 -7.82 -9.10
N VAL A 724 7.83 -8.46 -9.74
CA VAL A 724 8.84 -9.27 -9.06
C VAL A 724 10.23 -8.81 -9.47
N ASP A 725 11.07 -8.59 -8.47
CA ASP A 725 12.52 -8.51 -8.65
C ASP A 725 13.15 -9.82 -8.19
N PHE A 726 13.98 -10.41 -9.04
CA PHE A 726 14.78 -11.58 -8.66
C PHE A 726 16.25 -11.40 -9.01
N MET A 727 17.12 -12.02 -8.21
CA MET A 727 18.56 -12.05 -8.43
C MET A 727 18.87 -13.04 -9.55
N GLY A 728 19.25 -12.51 -10.71
CA GLY A 728 19.49 -13.32 -11.90
C GLY A 728 19.86 -12.47 -13.11
N ASN A 729 20.70 -13.03 -13.97
CA ASN A 729 21.12 -12.41 -15.23
C ASN A 729 20.42 -13.10 -16.41
N LEU A 730 19.90 -12.34 -17.37
CA LEU A 730 19.30 -12.87 -18.61
C LEU A 730 20.31 -13.55 -19.53
N ALA A 731 21.61 -13.39 -19.30
CA ALA A 731 22.65 -14.15 -19.99
C ALA A 731 22.76 -15.61 -19.52
N ASP A 732 22.17 -15.94 -18.36
CA ASP A 732 22.25 -17.27 -17.77
C ASP A 732 21.04 -18.13 -18.17
N ASP A 733 21.30 -19.39 -18.53
CA ASP A 733 20.26 -20.34 -18.92
C ASP A 733 19.22 -20.54 -17.82
N VAL A 734 19.63 -20.45 -16.54
CA VAL A 734 18.75 -20.60 -15.38
C VAL A 734 17.64 -19.55 -15.40
N SER A 735 18.01 -18.26 -15.55
CA SER A 735 17.06 -17.14 -15.61
C SER A 735 16.18 -17.23 -16.85
N GLN A 736 16.76 -17.54 -18.01
CA GLN A 736 16.00 -17.68 -19.27
C GLN A 736 14.97 -18.80 -19.19
N ASN A 737 15.35 -19.95 -18.62
CA ASN A 737 14.45 -21.08 -18.44
C ASN A 737 13.34 -20.77 -17.41
N ALA A 738 13.63 -19.98 -16.36
CA ALA A 738 12.62 -19.53 -15.41
C ALA A 738 11.58 -18.65 -16.10
N LEU A 739 12.02 -17.67 -16.89
CA LEU A 739 11.12 -16.75 -17.59
C LEU A 739 10.30 -17.45 -18.70
N ARG A 740 10.88 -18.41 -19.42
CA ARG A 740 10.12 -19.22 -20.39
C ARG A 740 9.01 -20.00 -19.72
N HIS A 741 9.29 -20.63 -18.57
CA HIS A 741 8.29 -21.35 -17.81
C HIS A 741 7.24 -20.41 -17.20
N LEU A 742 7.66 -19.23 -16.71
CA LEU A 742 6.74 -18.20 -16.23
C LEU A 742 5.76 -17.78 -17.31
N GLN A 743 6.24 -17.59 -18.54
CA GLN A 743 5.42 -17.23 -19.69
C GLN A 743 4.36 -18.29 -20.04
N GLU A 744 4.60 -19.56 -19.74
CA GLU A 744 3.65 -20.66 -19.98
C GLU A 744 2.52 -20.70 -18.95
N VAL A 745 2.74 -20.16 -17.74
CA VAL A 745 1.79 -20.21 -16.62
C VAL A 745 1.11 -18.86 -16.32
N THR A 746 1.40 -17.83 -17.11
CA THR A 746 0.89 -16.45 -16.94
C THR A 746 0.07 -16.02 -18.15
N GLU A 747 -0.91 -15.13 -17.95
CA GLU A 747 -1.71 -14.58 -19.06
C GLU A 747 -0.98 -13.42 -19.74
N PHE A 748 -0.22 -12.67 -18.95
CA PHE A 748 0.64 -11.60 -19.40
C PHE A 748 1.97 -11.69 -18.68
N MET A 749 3.08 -11.48 -19.39
CA MET A 749 4.41 -11.34 -18.80
C MET A 749 5.23 -10.35 -19.62
N ARG A 750 5.94 -9.46 -18.92
CA ARG A 750 6.92 -8.56 -19.50
C ARG A 750 8.14 -8.44 -18.60
N VAL A 751 9.32 -8.66 -19.19
CA VAL A 751 10.58 -8.32 -18.54
C VAL A 751 10.79 -6.81 -18.63
N LEU A 752 10.92 -6.16 -17.47
CA LEU A 752 11.11 -4.72 -17.36
C LEU A 752 12.59 -4.34 -17.49
N GLY A 753 13.51 -5.20 -17.10
CA GLY A 753 14.94 -4.97 -17.26
C GLY A 753 15.79 -6.04 -16.59
N CYS A 754 17.07 -6.09 -16.98
CA CYS A 754 18.10 -6.89 -16.34
C CYS A 754 19.34 -6.03 -16.19
N TYR A 755 19.74 -5.76 -14.97
CA TYR A 755 20.69 -4.71 -14.64
C TYR A 755 21.54 -5.05 -13.42
N PRO A 756 22.71 -4.41 -13.25
CA PRO A 756 23.54 -4.62 -12.06
C PRO A 756 22.78 -4.21 -10.80
N ALA A 757 22.77 -5.08 -9.79
CA ALA A 757 22.19 -4.79 -8.49
C ALA A 757 23.04 -3.73 -7.75
N HIS A 758 22.39 -2.94 -6.90
CA HIS A 758 23.09 -1.96 -6.06
C HIS A 758 24.11 -2.67 -5.15
N LYS A 759 25.36 -2.19 -5.14
CA LYS A 759 26.36 -2.62 -4.15
C LYS A 759 26.23 -1.69 -2.94
N GLU A 760 25.81 -2.21 -1.80
CA GLU A 760 25.89 -1.44 -0.54
C GLU A 760 27.36 -1.04 -0.32
N SER A 761 27.62 0.26 -0.23
CA SER A 761 28.94 0.80 0.09
C SER A 761 29.25 0.50 1.55
N GLY A 762 29.71 -0.72 1.83
CA GLY A 762 29.95 -1.18 3.21
C GLY A 762 30.73 -2.47 3.40
N THR A 763 31.24 -3.11 2.35
CA THR A 763 32.19 -4.23 2.48
C THR A 763 33.35 -4.04 1.51
N ALA A 764 34.38 -3.34 1.97
CA ALA A 764 35.74 -3.45 1.49
C ALA A 764 36.53 -4.34 2.45
#